data_AF-A0A9X3KI70-F1
#
_entry.id   AF-A0A9X3KI70-F1
#
_cell.length_a   1.000
_cell.length_b   1.000
_cell.length_c   1.000
_cell.angle_alpha   90.00
_cell.angle_beta   90.00
_cell.angle_gamma   90.00
#
_symmetry.space_group_name_H-M   'P 1'
#
loop_
_entity.id
_entity.type
_entity.pdbx_description
1 polymer ?
#
loop_
_entity_poly.entity_id
_entity_poly.type
_entity_poly.pdbx_seq_one_letter_code
_entity_poly.pdbx_strand_id
1 'polypeptide(L)'
;MGKAVKKEPILSVLDQYKNQFRSVIDAADAFENHDSEGQKLLYAALEKLFEFGEEIRCDMSVFEEFLDERGKTLSKVTKENPYNALTELVFSEDRSKSWRSEISNVLRLASEIKGKTPLSQWLAEGGGVSGRYKDAVDHFARPAATKAQKLRSSRLDMITSELKQSRIVTEALPGVALADGFHRSLLFSQGGQTFLVHVRDEDDQKIIDKYLLEVAGNRKPDDHPLAGRPLYHLFRALDLIVGTCKPSNTGKLQLIAIWNEATEGVSVTKLRFLSDAYSFTSATLTLANALPELDGRGQLALELSDAETFRQLFQHDCQWRVLVDDEHISVVDDAKSQTRLTLRPIADYTDAGLRQGAKLGQRTRHFQATCAGMKASASNLDMAKALFKRANGAQLAADPTPKRLQWLSNGTTLEAGFTSAQGYSGLSYPFLDFAAPANALDAQMELSLADMAALWKTTSAYGEDLAGYIADSDVADAAFCIDHTFEGGDHFEYVSPMVLGVSMARTQVCEDFIATPVPPPPSPMRPSGPKGGSRSKSPVSGKTAASSTSVAPSSTPRLRNFKLIDKNRRAKTSFPAAPSSSGRAFGAFITSCLPDDAEHRADRKFDFEWQLEWWRRMTDIPVHVIASNWTDKEVAASKELTLLSEHGGDITRVGPRILIENRIDCLKRLYASDFDWGIIMDDDAVLMQAESHNSSYRLFAEMAANGKDAYGGVDVFAPIYGRKAPFSKELNTPGNPYTNNHVFKKSTDLKGSMIVVRNFEKEGRKPLLPDPSFRTHGEDTYLVLQAVSLGYSSMTCWNMVLEELSGESTFANGDDDRTKKMRKGHELLVEKFGQLGLRMKAGSHSLDKKEFEAACWGAKPKRIEVAKPL
;
A
#
# COMPACT_ATOMS: atom_id res chain seq x y z
N MET A 1 -75.92 51.31 -12.90
CA MET A 1 -74.87 52.35 -12.89
C MET A 1 -73.52 51.66 -13.04
N GLY A 2 -72.85 51.86 -14.17
CA GLY A 2 -71.51 51.31 -14.40
C GLY A 2 -70.46 52.11 -13.61
N LYS A 3 -69.64 51.41 -12.82
CA LYS A 3 -68.35 51.93 -12.37
C LYS A 3 -67.27 51.28 -13.21
N ALA A 4 -66.61 52.09 -14.02
CA ALA A 4 -65.43 51.72 -14.78
C ALA A 4 -64.31 51.30 -13.82
N VAL A 5 -63.74 50.13 -14.04
CA VAL A 5 -62.43 49.74 -13.50
C VAL A 5 -61.46 49.77 -14.68
N LYS A 6 -60.43 50.62 -14.58
CA LYS A 6 -59.39 50.80 -15.60
C LYS A 6 -58.65 49.48 -15.81
N LYS A 7 -58.48 49.06 -17.07
CA LYS A 7 -57.47 48.06 -17.44
C LYS A 7 -56.09 48.73 -17.37
N GLU A 8 -55.25 48.32 -16.43
CA GLU A 8 -53.81 48.55 -16.56
C GLU A 8 -53.24 47.56 -17.59
N PRO A 9 -52.34 47.98 -18.49
CA PRO A 9 -51.73 47.08 -19.46
C PRO A 9 -50.73 46.16 -18.75
N ILE A 10 -50.83 44.85 -19.01
CA ILE A 10 -49.81 43.88 -18.62
C ILE A 10 -48.55 44.19 -19.46
N LEU A 11 -47.57 44.86 -18.86
CA LEU A 11 -46.27 45.11 -19.48
C LEU A 11 -45.51 43.78 -19.62
N SER A 12 -44.93 43.50 -20.79
CA SER A 12 -44.04 42.35 -20.99
C SER A 12 -42.84 42.44 -20.03
N VAL A 13 -42.39 41.30 -19.48
CA VAL A 13 -41.21 41.23 -18.59
C VAL A 13 -39.97 41.81 -19.30
N LEU A 14 -39.85 41.58 -20.61
CA LEU A 14 -38.78 42.17 -21.44
C LEU A 14 -38.87 43.71 -21.48
N ASP A 15 -40.07 44.28 -21.52
CA ASP A 15 -40.28 45.74 -21.52
C ASP A 15 -39.90 46.37 -20.17
N GLN A 16 -40.03 45.63 -19.08
CA GLN A 16 -39.56 46.07 -17.76
C GLN A 16 -38.04 46.15 -17.72
N TYR A 17 -37.34 45.12 -18.17
CA TYR A 17 -35.87 45.14 -18.27
C TYR A 17 -35.36 46.20 -19.27
N LYS A 18 -36.07 46.44 -20.38
CA LYS A 18 -35.76 47.55 -21.30
C LYS A 18 -35.81 48.91 -20.60
N ASN A 19 -36.84 49.13 -19.79
CA ASN A 19 -37.01 50.38 -19.05
C ASN A 19 -35.96 50.53 -17.93
N GLN A 20 -35.66 49.46 -17.21
CA GLN A 20 -34.59 49.45 -16.20
C GLN A 20 -33.23 49.74 -16.84
N PHE A 21 -32.92 49.11 -17.99
CA PHE A 21 -31.66 49.30 -18.69
C PHE A 21 -31.48 50.73 -19.20
N ARG A 22 -32.57 51.43 -19.57
CA ARG A 22 -32.51 52.84 -19.94
C ARG A 22 -31.92 53.70 -18.82
N SER A 23 -32.24 53.39 -17.57
CA SER A 23 -31.67 54.09 -16.41
C SER A 23 -30.18 53.82 -16.18
N VAL A 24 -29.65 52.72 -16.75
CA VAL A 24 -28.22 52.39 -16.78
C VAL A 24 -27.53 53.21 -17.87
N ILE A 25 -28.12 53.28 -19.07
CA ILE A 25 -27.64 54.12 -20.17
C ILE A 25 -27.59 55.59 -19.74
N ASP A 26 -28.67 56.13 -19.16
CA ASP A 26 -28.72 57.52 -18.70
C ASP A 26 -27.61 57.84 -17.67
N ALA A 27 -27.24 56.86 -16.82
CA ALA A 27 -26.16 57.02 -15.85
C ALA A 27 -24.76 56.95 -16.49
N ALA A 28 -24.58 56.12 -17.52
CA ALA A 28 -23.35 56.05 -18.30
C ALA A 28 -23.15 57.31 -19.15
N ASP A 29 -24.22 57.81 -19.79
CA ASP A 29 -24.22 59.07 -20.54
C ASP A 29 -23.88 60.26 -19.62
N ALA A 30 -24.41 60.28 -18.39
CA ALA A 30 -24.06 61.31 -17.41
C ALA A 30 -22.56 61.31 -17.08
N PHE A 31 -21.95 60.12 -16.96
CA PHE A 31 -20.50 59.96 -16.79
C PHE A 31 -19.71 60.42 -18.03
N GLU A 32 -20.14 60.05 -19.24
CA GLU A 32 -19.40 60.38 -20.47
C GLU A 32 -19.42 61.87 -20.80
N ASN A 33 -20.43 62.61 -20.32
CA ASN A 33 -20.61 64.04 -20.61
C ASN A 33 -20.06 65.02 -19.55
N HIS A 34 -19.50 64.54 -18.43
CA HIS A 34 -19.05 65.41 -17.31
C HIS A 34 -17.64 65.07 -16.80
N ASP A 35 -16.65 65.91 -17.14
CA ASP A 35 -15.23 65.67 -16.81
C ASP A 35 -14.85 65.93 -15.33
N SER A 36 -15.52 66.82 -14.60
CA SER A 36 -15.10 67.22 -13.25
C SER A 36 -15.56 66.30 -12.12
N GLU A 37 -16.53 65.41 -12.34
CA GLU A 37 -17.04 64.42 -11.36
C GLU A 37 -16.87 62.96 -11.83
N GLY A 38 -15.98 62.73 -12.81
CA GLY A 38 -15.91 61.50 -13.60
C GLY A 38 -15.82 60.19 -12.80
N GLN A 39 -15.09 60.14 -11.68
CA GLN A 39 -14.96 58.89 -10.90
C GLN A 39 -16.24 58.53 -10.12
N LYS A 40 -16.92 59.52 -9.55
CA LYS A 40 -18.15 59.32 -8.77
C LYS A 40 -19.31 58.90 -9.69
N LEU A 41 -19.41 59.55 -10.84
CA LEU A 41 -20.40 59.22 -11.87
C LEU A 41 -20.12 57.86 -12.51
N LEU A 42 -18.85 57.50 -12.74
CA LEU A 42 -18.48 56.16 -13.20
C LEU A 42 -18.93 55.09 -12.21
N TYR A 43 -18.70 55.27 -10.90
CA TYR A 43 -19.08 54.27 -9.92
C TYR A 43 -20.60 54.12 -9.81
N ALA A 44 -21.34 55.22 -9.93
CA ALA A 44 -22.80 55.18 -9.99
C ALA A 44 -23.31 54.43 -11.24
N ALA A 45 -22.70 54.65 -12.41
CA ALA A 45 -23.03 53.93 -13.64
C ALA A 45 -22.70 52.44 -13.53
N LEU A 46 -21.55 52.09 -12.95
CA LEU A 46 -21.14 50.70 -12.75
C LEU A 46 -22.00 49.98 -11.71
N GLU A 47 -22.46 50.67 -10.65
CA GLU A 47 -23.39 50.12 -9.66
C GLU A 47 -24.71 49.72 -10.32
N LYS A 48 -25.30 50.61 -11.12
CA LYS A 48 -26.54 50.31 -11.86
C LYS A 48 -26.35 49.21 -12.90
N LEU A 49 -25.22 49.20 -13.61
CA LEU A 49 -24.87 48.15 -14.57
C LEU A 49 -24.71 46.79 -13.90
N PHE A 50 -24.11 46.77 -12.71
CA PHE A 50 -23.96 45.57 -11.89
C PHE A 50 -25.32 45.06 -11.41
N GLU A 51 -26.15 45.92 -10.81
CA GLU A 51 -27.49 45.55 -10.34
C GLU A 51 -28.35 44.99 -11.48
N PHE A 52 -28.36 45.66 -12.63
CA PHE A 52 -29.08 45.18 -13.82
C PHE A 52 -28.54 43.83 -14.29
N GLY A 53 -27.21 43.66 -14.36
CA GLY A 53 -26.58 42.42 -14.77
C GLY A 53 -26.88 41.24 -13.83
N GLU A 54 -26.95 41.48 -12.52
CA GLU A 54 -27.34 40.49 -11.53
C GLU A 54 -28.83 40.11 -11.61
N GLU A 55 -29.70 41.06 -11.93
CA GLU A 55 -31.14 40.82 -12.04
C GLU A 55 -31.49 40.08 -13.34
N ILE A 56 -30.98 40.55 -14.50
CA ILE A 56 -31.31 39.94 -15.79
C ILE A 56 -30.66 38.56 -15.98
N ARG A 57 -29.52 38.29 -15.33
CA ARG A 57 -28.87 36.97 -15.41
C ARG A 57 -29.64 35.87 -14.68
N CYS A 58 -30.65 36.21 -13.88
CA CYS A 58 -31.52 35.23 -13.25
C CYS A 58 -32.56 34.65 -14.23
N ASP A 59 -32.81 35.32 -15.36
CA ASP A 59 -33.69 34.85 -16.43
C ASP A 59 -32.94 34.79 -17.77
N MET A 60 -32.26 33.66 -18.00
CA MET A 60 -31.42 33.47 -19.19
C MET A 60 -32.18 33.57 -20.51
N SER A 61 -33.46 33.21 -20.53
CA SER A 61 -34.29 33.29 -21.74
C SER A 61 -34.57 34.75 -22.09
N VAL A 62 -34.94 35.55 -21.09
CA VAL A 62 -35.17 36.99 -21.27
C VAL A 62 -33.85 37.72 -21.56
N PHE A 63 -32.73 37.27 -20.99
CA PHE A 63 -31.41 37.84 -21.29
C PHE A 63 -30.96 37.58 -22.73
N GLU A 64 -31.17 36.37 -23.24
CA GLU A 64 -30.88 36.03 -24.64
C GLU A 64 -31.72 36.88 -25.60
N GLU A 65 -33.04 36.99 -25.35
CA GLU A 65 -33.95 37.84 -26.14
C GLU A 65 -33.56 39.34 -26.06
N PHE A 66 -33.16 39.81 -24.89
CA PHE A 66 -32.69 41.18 -24.67
C PHE A 66 -31.41 41.52 -25.45
N LEU A 67 -30.47 40.58 -25.56
CA LEU A 67 -29.24 40.73 -26.32
C LEU A 67 -29.47 40.62 -27.83
N ASP A 68 -30.32 39.69 -28.26
CA ASP A 68 -30.62 39.45 -29.67
C ASP A 68 -31.28 40.69 -30.32
N GLU A 69 -32.22 41.36 -29.64
CA GLU A 69 -32.81 42.63 -30.12
C GLU A 69 -31.79 43.76 -30.29
N ARG A 70 -30.61 43.65 -29.66
CA ARG A 70 -29.51 44.63 -29.72
C ARG A 70 -28.32 44.14 -30.54
N GLY A 71 -28.51 43.06 -31.30
CA GLY A 71 -27.49 42.51 -32.20
C GLY A 71 -26.30 41.89 -31.47
N LYS A 72 -26.47 41.42 -30.23
CA LYS A 72 -25.45 40.72 -29.44
C LYS A 72 -25.87 39.27 -29.23
N THR A 73 -24.91 38.35 -29.24
CA THR A 73 -25.18 36.92 -29.07
C THR A 73 -24.74 36.42 -27.69
N LEU A 74 -25.55 35.56 -27.07
CA LEU A 74 -25.22 34.91 -25.80
C LEU A 74 -24.22 33.73 -26.01
N SER A 75 -22.97 34.07 -26.31
CA SER A 75 -21.88 33.10 -26.51
C SER A 75 -21.45 32.41 -25.20
N LYS A 76 -20.66 31.32 -25.28
CA LYS A 76 -20.08 30.68 -24.08
C LYS A 76 -19.33 31.68 -23.18
N VAL A 77 -18.60 32.62 -23.79
CA VAL A 77 -17.85 33.66 -23.09
C VAL A 77 -18.77 34.69 -22.44
N THR A 78 -19.91 35.00 -23.07
CA THR A 78 -20.93 35.93 -22.53
C THR A 78 -21.77 35.27 -21.44
N LYS A 79 -22.00 33.95 -21.52
CA LYS A 79 -22.65 33.17 -20.45
C LYS A 79 -21.79 33.13 -19.19
N GLU A 80 -20.47 32.97 -19.35
CA GLU A 80 -19.51 32.97 -18.23
C GLU A 80 -19.26 34.38 -17.66
N ASN A 81 -19.47 35.43 -18.46
CA ASN A 81 -19.38 36.81 -18.01
C ASN A 81 -20.41 37.69 -18.74
N PRO A 82 -21.61 37.92 -18.17
CA PRO A 82 -22.65 38.72 -18.81
C PRO A 82 -22.23 40.18 -19.03
N TYR A 83 -21.31 40.68 -18.19
CA TYR A 83 -20.80 42.04 -18.29
C TYR A 83 -19.98 42.30 -19.55
N ASN A 84 -19.50 41.27 -20.25
CA ASN A 84 -18.80 41.45 -21.54
C ASN A 84 -19.70 42.07 -22.61
N ALA A 85 -20.98 41.66 -22.67
CA ALA A 85 -21.93 42.23 -23.62
C ALA A 85 -22.56 43.51 -23.06
N LEU A 86 -22.85 43.55 -21.75
CA LEU A 86 -23.51 44.69 -21.14
C LEU A 86 -22.63 45.95 -21.11
N THR A 87 -21.31 45.85 -20.84
CA THR A 87 -20.42 47.03 -20.90
C THR A 87 -20.27 47.57 -22.32
N GLU A 88 -20.37 46.70 -23.32
CA GLU A 88 -20.33 47.10 -24.73
C GLU A 88 -21.61 47.81 -25.18
N LEU A 89 -22.76 47.44 -24.59
CA LEU A 89 -24.06 48.08 -24.86
C LEU A 89 -24.26 49.42 -24.12
N VAL A 90 -23.56 49.64 -23.01
CA VAL A 90 -23.75 50.81 -22.13
C VAL A 90 -22.76 51.94 -22.40
N PHE A 91 -21.52 51.65 -22.75
CA PHE A 91 -20.48 52.66 -22.94
C PHE A 91 -20.13 52.88 -24.41
N SER A 92 -19.80 54.13 -24.78
CA SER A 92 -19.53 54.54 -26.16
C SER A 92 -18.41 53.74 -26.82
N GLU A 93 -18.49 53.63 -28.16
CA GLU A 93 -17.46 52.99 -28.97
C GLU A 93 -16.07 53.68 -28.87
N ASP A 94 -16.05 54.95 -28.50
CA ASP A 94 -14.83 55.75 -28.32
C ASP A 94 -13.98 55.28 -27.13
N ARG A 95 -14.55 54.50 -26.20
CA ARG A 95 -13.80 53.86 -25.12
C ARG A 95 -13.07 52.62 -25.63
N SER A 96 -11.80 52.46 -25.27
CA SER A 96 -10.98 51.35 -25.78
C SER A 96 -11.54 49.97 -25.40
N LYS A 97 -11.34 48.99 -26.27
CA LYS A 97 -11.71 47.58 -26.00
C LYS A 97 -11.02 47.04 -24.74
N SER A 98 -9.78 47.48 -24.47
CA SER A 98 -9.04 47.12 -23.25
C SER A 98 -9.77 47.61 -22.00
N TRP A 99 -10.20 48.87 -21.99
CA TRP A 99 -10.89 49.47 -20.86
C TRP A 99 -12.24 48.79 -20.57
N ARG A 100 -13.03 48.50 -21.62
CA ARG A 100 -14.30 47.75 -21.47
C ARG A 100 -14.08 46.33 -20.95
N SER A 101 -12.98 45.69 -21.34
CA SER A 101 -12.59 44.36 -20.83
C SER A 101 -12.08 44.41 -19.39
N GLU A 102 -11.40 45.49 -18.98
CA GLU A 102 -11.00 45.68 -17.59
C GLU A 102 -12.23 45.78 -16.69
N ILE A 103 -13.21 46.59 -17.08
CA ILE A 103 -14.46 46.75 -16.35
C ILE A 103 -15.25 45.45 -16.30
N SER A 104 -15.42 44.74 -17.41
CA SER A 104 -16.19 43.49 -17.41
C SER A 104 -15.57 42.42 -16.50
N ASN A 105 -14.25 42.35 -16.41
CA ASN A 105 -13.54 41.44 -15.49
C ASN A 105 -13.68 41.87 -14.03
N VAL A 106 -13.64 43.16 -13.75
CA VAL A 106 -13.87 43.70 -12.40
C VAL A 106 -15.30 43.46 -11.93
N LEU A 107 -16.30 43.68 -12.79
CA LEU A 107 -17.70 43.40 -12.47
C LEU A 107 -17.94 41.90 -12.26
N ARG A 108 -17.30 41.04 -13.05
CA ARG A 108 -17.33 39.59 -12.81
C ARG A 108 -16.74 39.23 -11.45
N LEU A 109 -15.55 39.73 -11.14
CA LEU A 109 -14.92 39.52 -9.83
C LEU A 109 -15.87 39.97 -8.71
N ALA A 110 -16.46 41.15 -8.85
CA ALA A 110 -17.40 41.70 -7.89
C ALA A 110 -18.62 40.78 -7.66
N SER A 111 -19.13 40.13 -8.72
CA SER A 111 -20.23 39.16 -8.61
C SER A 111 -19.88 37.91 -7.81
N GLU A 112 -18.59 37.57 -7.72
CA GLU A 112 -18.11 36.40 -6.98
C GLU A 112 -17.74 36.72 -5.53
N ILE A 113 -17.14 37.89 -5.25
CA ILE A 113 -16.47 38.13 -3.96
C ILE A 113 -16.91 39.38 -3.19
N LYS A 114 -17.73 40.29 -3.76
CA LYS A 114 -18.08 41.55 -3.05
C LYS A 114 -19.06 41.37 -1.88
N GLY A 115 -19.84 40.29 -1.88
CA GLY A 115 -20.89 40.06 -0.88
C GLY A 115 -22.01 41.11 -0.92
N LYS A 116 -22.45 41.59 0.25
CA LYS A 116 -23.55 42.56 0.40
C LYS A 116 -23.12 44.04 0.30
N THR A 117 -21.82 44.31 0.14
CA THR A 117 -21.30 45.68 0.06
C THR A 117 -21.70 46.34 -1.25
N PRO A 118 -22.15 47.62 -1.25
CA PRO A 118 -22.36 48.38 -2.47
C PRO A 118 -21.11 48.39 -3.36
N LEU A 119 -21.27 48.27 -4.67
CA LEU A 119 -20.17 48.19 -5.63
C LEU A 119 -19.28 49.44 -5.56
N SER A 120 -19.88 50.62 -5.47
CA SER A 120 -19.17 51.90 -5.34
C SER A 120 -18.23 51.94 -4.12
N GLN A 121 -18.69 51.42 -2.98
CA GLN A 121 -17.88 51.29 -1.78
C GLN A 121 -16.77 50.23 -1.94
N TRP A 122 -17.11 49.07 -2.51
CA TRP A 122 -16.16 47.97 -2.73
C TRP A 122 -15.03 48.34 -3.71
N LEU A 123 -15.34 49.15 -4.72
CA LEU A 123 -14.36 49.73 -5.65
C LEU A 123 -13.49 50.77 -4.95
N ALA A 124 -14.07 51.66 -4.12
CA ALA A 124 -13.31 52.67 -3.39
C ALA A 124 -12.29 52.04 -2.42
N GLU A 125 -12.70 51.03 -1.66
CA GLU A 125 -11.82 50.28 -0.74
C GLU A 125 -10.72 49.48 -1.47
N GLY A 126 -10.96 49.13 -2.74
CA GLY A 126 -10.08 48.30 -3.57
C GLY A 126 -9.06 49.03 -4.44
N GLY A 127 -8.84 50.33 -4.24
CA GLY A 127 -7.99 51.13 -5.12
C GLY A 127 -8.62 51.41 -6.50
N GLY A 128 -9.95 51.37 -6.58
CA GLY A 128 -10.73 51.60 -7.79
C GLY A 128 -10.68 50.47 -8.81
N VAL A 129 -11.17 50.76 -10.02
CA VAL A 129 -11.25 49.76 -11.11
C VAL A 129 -9.88 49.18 -11.43
N SER A 130 -8.81 49.99 -11.45
CA SER A 130 -7.46 49.51 -11.74
C SER A 130 -6.90 48.60 -10.64
N GLY A 131 -7.19 48.88 -9.37
CA GLY A 131 -6.77 48.02 -8.25
C GLY A 131 -7.48 46.67 -8.30
N ARG A 132 -8.81 46.69 -8.46
CA ARG A 132 -9.61 45.47 -8.59
C ARG A 132 -9.36 44.69 -9.87
N TYR A 133 -8.89 45.33 -10.92
CA TYR A 133 -8.52 44.63 -12.15
C TYR A 133 -7.28 43.75 -11.94
N LYS A 134 -6.30 44.20 -11.15
CA LYS A 134 -5.16 43.37 -10.76
C LYS A 134 -5.61 42.13 -9.99
N ASP A 135 -6.51 42.33 -9.01
CA ASP A 135 -7.13 41.23 -8.26
C ASP A 135 -7.86 40.26 -9.21
N ALA A 136 -8.57 40.79 -10.23
CA ALA A 136 -9.29 39.97 -11.20
C ALA A 136 -8.34 39.17 -12.10
N VAL A 137 -7.22 39.77 -12.54
CA VAL A 137 -6.20 39.08 -13.33
C VAL A 137 -5.59 37.94 -12.54
N ASP A 138 -5.28 38.14 -11.26
CA ASP A 138 -4.74 37.09 -10.39
C ASP A 138 -5.77 35.99 -10.13
N HIS A 139 -7.02 36.37 -9.86
CA HIS A 139 -8.13 35.44 -9.58
C HIS A 139 -8.51 34.60 -10.81
N PHE A 140 -8.36 35.15 -12.02
CA PHE A 140 -8.71 34.49 -13.27
C PHE A 140 -7.50 34.03 -14.12
N ALA A 141 -6.28 34.09 -13.59
CA ALA A 141 -5.06 33.69 -14.28
C ALA A 141 -5.09 32.20 -14.67
N ARG A 142 -4.76 31.89 -15.93
CA ARG A 142 -4.76 30.51 -16.43
C ARG A 142 -3.61 29.69 -15.81
N PRO A 143 -3.83 28.41 -15.42
CA PRO A 143 -2.85 27.55 -14.73
C PRO A 143 -1.48 27.38 -15.39
N ALA A 144 -1.37 27.58 -16.71
CA ALA A 144 -0.14 27.35 -17.46
C ALA A 144 0.95 28.43 -17.25
N ALA A 145 0.57 29.70 -17.09
CA ALA A 145 1.52 30.80 -16.90
C ALA A 145 2.15 30.76 -15.48
N THR A 146 1.34 30.43 -14.48
CA THR A 146 1.77 30.25 -13.09
C THR A 146 2.77 29.09 -12.95
N LYS A 147 2.57 28.00 -13.71
CA LYS A 147 3.48 26.84 -13.71
C LYS A 147 4.86 27.18 -14.29
N ALA A 148 4.90 27.94 -15.38
CA ALA A 148 6.16 28.34 -16.03
C ALA A 148 6.99 29.30 -15.17
N GLN A 149 6.36 30.29 -14.54
CA GLN A 149 7.03 31.24 -13.66
C GLN A 149 7.56 30.56 -12.37
N LYS A 150 6.79 29.64 -11.80
CA LYS A 150 7.19 28.85 -10.63
C LYS A 150 8.38 27.93 -10.93
N LEU A 151 8.41 27.29 -12.10
CA LEU A 151 9.53 26.45 -12.54
C LEU A 151 10.82 27.27 -12.72
N ARG A 152 10.71 28.47 -13.31
CA ARG A 152 11.85 29.38 -13.50
C ARG A 152 12.47 29.82 -12.16
N SER A 153 11.64 30.25 -11.20
CA SER A 153 12.11 30.65 -9.87
C SER A 153 12.79 29.48 -9.15
N SER A 154 12.18 28.30 -9.20
CA SER A 154 12.73 27.09 -8.55
C SER A 154 14.10 26.68 -9.11
N ARG A 155 14.34 26.86 -10.42
CA ARG A 155 15.66 26.62 -11.02
C ARG A 155 16.71 27.60 -10.49
N LEU A 156 16.38 28.89 -10.40
CA LEU A 156 17.29 29.92 -9.89
C LEU A 156 17.64 29.68 -8.40
N ASP A 157 16.67 29.27 -7.59
CA ASP A 157 16.90 28.94 -6.18
C ASP A 157 17.82 27.73 -5.99
N MET A 158 17.63 26.67 -6.78
CA MET A 158 18.49 25.48 -6.80
C MET A 158 19.95 25.85 -7.09
N ILE A 159 20.19 26.60 -8.17
CA ILE A 159 21.54 27.03 -8.58
C ILE A 159 22.18 27.91 -7.50
N THR A 160 21.41 28.85 -6.94
CA THR A 160 21.89 29.73 -5.87
C THR A 160 22.28 28.94 -4.62
N SER A 161 21.55 27.87 -4.29
CA SER A 161 21.86 27.00 -3.16
C SER A 161 23.14 26.17 -3.38
N GLU A 162 23.32 25.59 -4.57
CA GLU A 162 24.56 24.87 -4.93
C GLU A 162 25.79 25.79 -4.86
N LEU A 163 25.66 27.02 -5.35
CA LEU A 163 26.72 28.03 -5.30
C LEU A 163 27.07 28.44 -3.86
N LYS A 164 26.08 28.51 -2.95
CA LYS A 164 26.33 28.80 -1.52
C LYS A 164 27.05 27.68 -0.78
N GLN A 165 26.93 26.44 -1.24
CA GLN A 165 27.59 25.27 -0.65
C GLN A 165 29.01 25.06 -1.18
N SER A 166 29.36 25.73 -2.28
CA SER A 166 30.69 25.68 -2.86
C SER A 166 31.71 26.40 -1.97
N ARG A 167 32.88 25.79 -1.74
CA ARG A 167 33.93 26.38 -0.87
C ARG A 167 34.41 27.72 -1.42
N ILE A 168 34.56 28.71 -0.54
CA ILE A 168 35.34 29.92 -0.82
C ILE A 168 36.80 29.50 -0.97
N VAL A 169 37.35 29.64 -2.17
CA VAL A 169 38.78 29.45 -2.42
C VAL A 169 39.50 30.68 -1.86
N THR A 170 40.29 30.50 -0.81
CA THR A 170 41.07 31.57 -0.16
C THR A 170 42.47 31.73 -0.75
N GLU A 171 42.89 30.84 -1.65
CA GLU A 171 44.16 30.93 -2.35
C GLU A 171 44.01 31.80 -3.61
N ALA A 172 44.97 32.68 -3.84
CA ALA A 172 44.98 33.55 -5.01
C ALA A 172 45.13 32.73 -6.30
N LEU A 173 44.21 32.91 -7.25
CA LEU A 173 44.30 32.28 -8.57
C LEU A 173 45.48 32.86 -9.37
N PRO A 174 46.47 32.06 -9.78
CA PRO A 174 47.62 32.56 -10.53
C PRO A 174 47.20 33.16 -11.88
N GLY A 175 47.62 34.40 -12.15
CA GLY A 175 47.40 35.07 -13.44
C GLY A 175 46.03 35.75 -13.62
N VAL A 176 45.20 35.81 -12.59
CA VAL A 176 43.90 36.50 -12.62
C VAL A 176 43.93 37.73 -11.70
N ALA A 177 43.71 38.91 -12.26
CA ALA A 177 43.59 40.17 -11.50
C ALA A 177 42.16 40.71 -11.63
N LEU A 178 41.43 40.78 -10.53
CA LEU A 178 40.08 41.33 -10.44
C LEU A 178 40.07 42.49 -9.44
N ALA A 179 39.11 43.40 -9.57
CA ALA A 179 38.90 44.49 -8.62
C ALA A 179 38.50 43.94 -7.22
N ASP A 180 38.61 44.74 -6.17
CA ASP A 180 38.14 44.31 -4.85
C ASP A 180 36.62 44.09 -4.85
N GLY A 181 36.17 42.95 -4.32
CA GLY A 181 34.74 42.57 -4.25
C GLY A 181 34.50 41.07 -4.35
N PHE A 182 33.24 40.67 -4.26
CA PHE A 182 32.84 39.29 -4.56
C PHE A 182 32.67 39.14 -6.08
N HIS A 183 33.42 38.21 -6.66
CA HIS A 183 33.36 37.89 -8.10
C HIS A 183 32.91 36.46 -8.27
N ARG A 184 31.96 36.24 -9.18
CA ARG A 184 31.56 34.90 -9.61
C ARG A 184 32.16 34.66 -10.99
N SER A 185 33.10 33.71 -11.09
CA SER A 185 33.71 33.34 -12.37
C SER A 185 33.09 32.04 -12.87
N LEU A 186 32.31 32.12 -13.95
CA LEU A 186 31.71 30.96 -14.61
C LEU A 186 32.60 30.53 -15.78
N LEU A 187 32.88 29.24 -15.89
CA LEU A 187 33.63 28.67 -17.00
C LEU A 187 32.62 28.14 -18.03
N PHE A 188 32.53 28.78 -19.19
CA PHE A 188 31.64 28.38 -20.28
C PHE A 188 32.45 27.73 -21.40
N SER A 189 32.07 26.54 -21.87
CA SER A 189 32.72 25.92 -23.02
C SER A 189 31.75 25.75 -24.18
N GLN A 190 32.13 26.24 -25.35
CA GLN A 190 31.37 26.09 -26.59
C GLN A 190 32.34 25.81 -27.74
N GLY A 191 32.07 24.73 -28.50
CA GLY A 191 32.89 24.37 -29.66
C GLY A 191 34.36 24.05 -29.34
N GLY A 192 34.66 23.54 -28.14
CA GLY A 192 36.02 23.17 -27.74
C GLY A 192 36.89 24.33 -27.25
N GLN A 193 36.34 25.55 -27.15
CA GLN A 193 36.98 26.69 -26.49
C GLN A 193 36.35 26.93 -25.13
N THR A 194 37.15 27.44 -24.19
CA THR A 194 36.75 27.72 -22.81
C THR A 194 36.82 29.22 -22.56
N PHE A 195 35.72 29.80 -22.12
CA PHE A 195 35.53 31.22 -21.84
C PHE A 195 35.33 31.40 -20.34
N LEU A 196 36.00 32.39 -19.76
CA LEU A 196 35.81 32.78 -18.37
C LEU A 196 34.85 33.98 -18.36
N VAL A 197 33.67 33.81 -17.79
CA VAL A 197 32.65 34.85 -17.64
C VAL A 197 32.68 35.35 -16.20
N HIS A 198 33.09 36.59 -16.00
CA HIS A 198 33.04 37.25 -14.70
C HIS A 198 31.69 37.94 -14.51
N VAL A 199 30.94 37.53 -13.48
CA VAL A 199 29.71 38.18 -13.04
C VAL A 199 30.00 38.87 -11.71
N ARG A 200 29.76 40.17 -11.64
CA ARG A 200 29.89 40.94 -10.39
C ARG A 200 28.53 40.92 -9.68
N ASP A 201 28.53 40.86 -8.35
CA ASP A 201 27.27 40.89 -7.56
C ASP A 201 26.47 42.21 -7.74
N GLU A 202 27.05 43.22 -8.37
CA GLU A 202 26.42 44.53 -8.67
C GLU A 202 25.77 44.58 -10.08
N ASP A 203 25.89 43.52 -10.90
CA ASP A 203 25.30 43.46 -12.24
C ASP A 203 23.77 43.27 -12.18
N ASP A 204 23.04 43.68 -13.23
CA ASP A 204 21.57 43.53 -13.31
C ASP A 204 21.14 42.08 -13.06
N GLN A 205 20.26 41.86 -12.08
CA GLN A 205 19.73 40.56 -11.68
C GLN A 205 19.19 39.76 -12.89
N LYS A 206 18.65 40.42 -13.92
CA LYS A 206 18.18 39.74 -15.14
C LYS A 206 19.32 39.13 -15.96
N ILE A 207 20.49 39.76 -15.96
CA ILE A 207 21.70 39.28 -16.66
C ILE A 207 22.30 38.10 -15.88
N ILE A 208 22.36 38.23 -14.55
CA ILE A 208 22.80 37.16 -13.64
C ILE A 208 21.89 35.93 -13.81
N ASP A 209 20.57 36.10 -13.73
CA ASP A 209 19.59 35.02 -13.89
C ASP A 209 19.71 34.32 -15.25
N LYS A 210 19.98 35.07 -16.32
CA LYS A 210 20.15 34.50 -17.66
C LYS A 210 21.33 33.55 -17.72
N TYR A 211 22.50 33.95 -17.23
CA TYR A 211 23.69 33.11 -17.26
C TYR A 211 23.58 31.91 -16.30
N LEU A 212 22.97 32.09 -15.13
CA LEU A 212 22.69 30.98 -14.22
C LEU A 212 21.76 29.94 -14.88
N LEU A 213 20.69 30.38 -15.55
CA LEU A 213 19.78 29.50 -16.27
C LEU A 213 20.45 28.81 -17.48
N GLU A 214 21.38 29.46 -18.17
CA GLU A 214 22.17 28.85 -19.25
C GLU A 214 23.14 27.79 -18.72
N VAL A 215 23.77 28.01 -17.56
CA VAL A 215 24.67 27.03 -16.90
C VAL A 215 23.92 25.81 -16.38
N ALA A 216 22.71 25.99 -15.84
CA ALA A 216 21.87 24.86 -15.43
C ALA A 216 21.37 24.03 -16.61
N GLY A 217 21.38 24.59 -17.83
CA GLY A 217 20.92 23.92 -19.04
C GLY A 217 19.48 23.42 -18.93
N ASN A 218 19.23 22.20 -19.43
CA ASN A 218 17.91 21.57 -19.37
C ASN A 218 17.60 20.91 -18.02
N ARG A 219 18.45 21.05 -16.99
CA ARG A 219 18.23 20.41 -15.69
C ARG A 219 16.87 20.82 -15.13
N LYS A 220 16.04 19.83 -14.78
CA LYS A 220 14.81 20.08 -14.03
C LYS A 220 15.22 20.40 -12.58
N PRO A 221 14.46 21.24 -11.85
CA PRO A 221 14.70 21.47 -10.42
C PRO A 221 14.76 20.21 -9.56
N ASP A 222 14.19 19.11 -10.08
CA ASP A 222 14.12 17.81 -9.44
C ASP A 222 15.30 16.88 -9.81
N ASP A 223 16.18 17.30 -10.72
CA ASP A 223 17.36 16.52 -11.09
C ASP A 223 18.38 16.53 -9.94
N HIS A 224 18.89 15.37 -9.59
CA HIS A 224 19.87 15.25 -8.51
C HIS A 224 21.21 15.93 -8.88
N PRO A 225 21.85 16.71 -7.99
CA PRO A 225 23.07 17.48 -8.29
C PRO A 225 24.23 16.61 -8.79
N LEU A 226 24.30 15.37 -8.31
CA LEU A 226 25.36 14.40 -8.66
C LEU A 226 25.05 13.55 -9.90
N ALA A 227 23.92 13.76 -10.59
CA ALA A 227 23.48 12.89 -11.69
C ALA A 227 24.49 12.75 -12.85
N GLY A 228 25.34 13.77 -13.05
CA GLY A 228 26.38 13.75 -14.08
C GLY A 228 27.70 13.09 -13.69
N ARG A 229 27.85 12.60 -12.45
CA ARG A 229 29.11 11.99 -11.98
C ARG A 229 29.25 10.52 -12.43
N PRO A 230 30.47 10.04 -12.71
CA PRO A 230 30.73 8.62 -12.91
C PRO A 230 30.22 7.80 -11.71
N LEU A 231 29.66 6.62 -11.98
CA LEU A 231 29.04 5.75 -10.96
C LEU A 231 27.84 6.37 -10.22
N TYR A 232 27.23 7.45 -10.71
CA TYR A 232 26.03 8.03 -10.08
C TYR A 232 24.90 7.00 -9.89
N HIS A 233 24.66 6.13 -10.86
CA HIS A 233 23.65 5.07 -10.76
C HIS A 233 23.95 4.09 -9.61
N LEU A 234 25.22 3.73 -9.43
CA LEU A 234 25.68 2.91 -8.30
C LEU A 234 25.54 3.67 -6.98
N PHE A 235 25.86 4.97 -6.96
CA PHE A 235 25.64 5.84 -5.79
C PHE A 235 24.17 5.93 -5.41
N ARG A 236 23.27 6.21 -6.36
CA ARG A 236 21.83 6.23 -6.13
C ARG A 236 21.36 4.91 -5.55
N ALA A 237 21.83 3.78 -6.11
CA ALA A 237 21.46 2.47 -5.60
C ALA A 237 21.90 2.23 -4.15
N LEU A 238 23.17 2.56 -3.84
CA LEU A 238 23.71 2.40 -2.50
C LEU A 238 23.07 3.39 -1.52
N ASP A 239 22.84 4.65 -1.89
CA ASP A 239 22.15 5.62 -1.03
C ASP A 239 20.69 5.23 -0.76
N LEU A 240 19.96 4.71 -1.76
CA LEU A 240 18.60 4.19 -1.57
C LEU A 240 18.60 2.98 -0.62
N ILE A 241 19.48 1.99 -0.83
CA ILE A 241 19.55 0.81 0.04
C ILE A 241 19.99 1.21 1.44
N VAL A 242 21.14 1.86 1.60
CA VAL A 242 21.72 2.21 2.91
C VAL A 242 20.84 3.22 3.64
N GLY A 243 20.29 4.19 2.91
CA GLY A 243 19.44 5.24 3.47
C GLY A 243 18.11 4.73 4.00
N THR A 244 17.52 3.71 3.37
CA THR A 244 16.19 3.17 3.73
C THR A 244 16.24 1.89 4.57
N CYS A 245 17.26 1.05 4.42
CA CYS A 245 17.47 -0.20 5.18
C CYS A 245 18.33 0.03 6.44
N LYS A 246 17.96 1.01 7.27
CA LYS A 246 18.77 1.36 8.46
C LYS A 246 18.94 0.17 9.43
N PRO A 247 20.10 0.07 10.12
CA PRO A 247 20.34 -0.98 11.09
C PRO A 247 19.33 -0.90 12.25
N SER A 248 18.45 -1.89 12.36
CA SER A 248 17.57 -2.04 13.52
C SER A 248 18.30 -2.63 14.74
N ASN A 249 19.44 -3.30 14.52
CA ASN A 249 20.32 -3.86 15.54
C ASN A 249 21.79 -3.77 15.10
N THR A 250 22.63 -3.05 15.85
CA THR A 250 24.05 -2.81 15.53
C THR A 250 24.94 -4.05 15.63
N GLY A 251 24.45 -5.17 16.16
CA GLY A 251 25.20 -6.43 16.29
C GLY A 251 24.89 -7.47 15.21
N LYS A 252 24.19 -7.09 14.13
CA LYS A 252 23.78 -7.99 13.05
C LYS A 252 24.64 -7.78 11.81
N LEU A 253 24.97 -8.87 11.13
CA LEU A 253 25.72 -8.82 9.88
C LEU A 253 24.81 -8.28 8.78
N GLN A 254 25.29 -7.27 8.07
CA GLN A 254 24.55 -6.57 7.02
C GLN A 254 25.48 -6.27 5.87
N LEU A 255 25.06 -6.63 4.66
CA LEU A 255 25.85 -6.50 3.44
C LEU A 255 24.96 -6.28 2.24
N ILE A 256 25.55 -5.76 1.17
CA ILE A 256 24.88 -5.51 -0.10
C ILE A 256 25.53 -6.45 -1.12
N ALA A 257 24.75 -7.41 -1.61
CA ALA A 257 25.19 -8.27 -2.71
C ALA A 257 25.08 -7.50 -4.04
N ILE A 258 26.11 -7.55 -4.87
CA ILE A 258 26.23 -6.86 -6.15
C ILE A 258 26.69 -7.86 -7.22
N TRP A 259 25.96 -7.96 -8.34
CA TRP A 259 26.32 -8.84 -9.45
C TRP A 259 25.68 -8.42 -10.78
N ASN A 260 26.25 -8.87 -11.89
CA ASN A 260 25.61 -8.77 -13.20
C ASN A 260 24.72 -9.99 -13.46
N GLU A 261 23.48 -9.74 -13.87
CA GLU A 261 22.52 -10.77 -14.28
C GLU A 261 22.16 -10.57 -15.75
N ALA A 262 22.28 -11.64 -16.54
CA ALA A 262 21.86 -11.64 -17.93
C ALA A 262 20.44 -12.20 -18.04
N THR A 263 19.49 -11.36 -18.47
CA THR A 263 18.10 -11.77 -18.75
C THR A 263 17.77 -11.40 -20.19
N GLU A 264 17.32 -12.37 -21.00
CA GLU A 264 16.90 -12.15 -22.40
C GLU A 264 17.95 -11.45 -23.31
N GLY A 265 19.24 -11.59 -23.00
CA GLY A 265 20.34 -11.01 -23.77
C GLY A 265 20.76 -9.59 -23.37
N VAL A 266 20.12 -9.01 -22.35
CA VAL A 266 20.52 -7.73 -21.73
C VAL A 266 21.18 -8.02 -20.37
N SER A 267 22.38 -7.48 -20.16
CA SER A 267 23.09 -7.57 -18.88
C SER A 267 22.73 -6.35 -18.02
N VAL A 268 22.29 -6.59 -16.79
CA VAL A 268 21.97 -5.56 -15.79
C VAL A 268 22.71 -5.82 -14.50
N THR A 269 23.09 -4.77 -13.76
CA THR A 269 23.66 -4.95 -12.41
C THR A 269 22.55 -4.93 -11.37
N LYS A 270 22.52 -5.95 -10.52
CA LYS A 270 21.62 -6.03 -9.37
C LYS A 270 22.36 -5.78 -8.07
N LEU A 271 21.73 -5.01 -7.19
CA LEU A 271 22.15 -4.74 -5.83
C LEU A 271 21.04 -5.21 -4.88
N ARG A 272 21.39 -5.97 -3.84
CA ARG A 272 20.41 -6.49 -2.88
C ARG A 272 20.92 -6.39 -1.45
N PHE A 273 20.10 -5.83 -0.58
CA PHE A 273 20.36 -5.82 0.85
C PHE A 273 20.16 -7.20 1.48
N LEU A 274 21.16 -7.68 2.22
CA LEU A 274 21.16 -8.94 2.95
C LEU A 274 21.47 -8.72 4.43
N SER A 275 20.83 -9.50 5.30
CA SER A 275 21.10 -9.46 6.75
C SER A 275 20.90 -10.83 7.40
N ASP A 276 21.59 -11.13 8.50
CA ASP A 276 21.32 -12.31 9.34
C ASP A 276 20.10 -12.11 10.28
N ALA A 277 19.48 -10.92 10.29
CA ALA A 277 18.29 -10.64 11.08
C ALA A 277 17.01 -11.27 10.49
N TYR A 278 16.07 -11.68 11.35
CA TYR A 278 14.77 -12.26 10.95
C TYR A 278 13.67 -11.22 10.63
N SER A 279 13.95 -9.94 10.83
CA SER A 279 13.03 -8.85 10.50
C SER A 279 13.82 -7.60 10.21
N PHE A 280 13.83 -7.18 8.95
CA PHE A 280 14.48 -5.97 8.48
C PHE A 280 13.73 -5.42 7.27
N THR A 281 13.92 -4.13 7.02
CA THR A 281 13.49 -3.49 5.79
C THR A 281 14.43 -3.90 4.67
N SER A 282 13.90 -4.45 3.59
CA SER A 282 14.69 -4.92 2.45
C SER A 282 14.58 -3.97 1.27
N ALA A 283 15.65 -3.88 0.48
CA ALA A 283 15.68 -3.17 -0.77
C ALA A 283 16.49 -3.96 -1.80
N THR A 284 16.01 -3.97 -3.04
CA THR A 284 16.72 -4.44 -4.23
C THR A 284 16.70 -3.33 -5.27
N LEU A 285 17.86 -3.07 -5.88
CA LEU A 285 17.96 -2.20 -7.06
C LEU A 285 18.48 -2.99 -8.26
N THR A 286 17.91 -2.69 -9.42
CA THR A 286 18.42 -3.15 -10.71
C THR A 286 18.81 -1.94 -11.52
N LEU A 287 20.10 -1.80 -11.83
CA LEU A 287 20.60 -0.72 -12.66
C LEU A 287 20.21 -0.96 -14.12
N ALA A 288 19.88 0.10 -14.84
CA ALA A 288 19.53 0.04 -16.26
C ALA A 288 20.66 -0.53 -17.13
N ASN A 289 21.91 -0.29 -16.73
CA ASN A 289 23.11 -0.75 -17.42
C ASN A 289 23.97 -1.58 -16.47
N ALA A 290 24.55 -2.67 -16.98
CA ALA A 290 25.55 -3.44 -16.26
C ALA A 290 26.86 -2.66 -16.05
N LEU A 291 27.51 -2.90 -14.91
CA LEU A 291 28.89 -2.54 -14.63
C LEU A 291 29.80 -3.59 -15.28
N PRO A 292 30.48 -3.29 -16.40
CA PRO A 292 31.26 -4.28 -17.14
C PRO A 292 32.37 -4.92 -16.31
N GLU A 293 32.86 -4.22 -15.29
CA GLU A 293 33.90 -4.71 -14.37
C GLU A 293 33.45 -5.93 -13.55
N LEU A 294 32.14 -6.19 -13.45
CA LEU A 294 31.56 -7.31 -12.71
C LEU A 294 31.30 -8.55 -13.58
N ASP A 295 31.53 -8.48 -14.89
CA ASP A 295 31.21 -9.59 -15.81
C ASP A 295 32.03 -10.85 -15.49
N GLY A 296 31.33 -11.97 -15.32
CA GLY A 296 31.95 -13.28 -15.02
C GLY A 296 32.51 -13.42 -13.60
N ARG A 297 32.25 -12.46 -12.71
CA ARG A 297 32.81 -12.43 -11.34
C ARG A 297 31.88 -13.02 -10.27
N GLY A 298 30.68 -13.45 -10.66
CA GLY A 298 29.69 -14.01 -9.75
C GLY A 298 29.08 -12.96 -8.82
N GLN A 299 28.60 -13.41 -7.66
CA GLN A 299 28.01 -12.53 -6.64
C GLN A 299 29.10 -12.02 -5.69
N LEU A 300 29.23 -10.70 -5.61
CA LEU A 300 30.12 -10.02 -4.68
C LEU A 300 29.31 -9.36 -3.56
N ALA A 301 29.95 -9.07 -2.44
CA ALA A 301 29.39 -8.44 -1.27
C ALA A 301 30.17 -7.16 -0.93
N LEU A 302 29.45 -6.09 -0.64
CA LEU A 302 29.95 -4.87 -0.03
C LEU A 302 29.40 -4.78 1.40
N GLU A 303 30.25 -4.66 2.40
CA GLU A 303 29.80 -4.48 3.78
C GLU A 303 29.07 -3.15 3.95
N LEU A 304 28.07 -3.10 4.84
CA LEU A 304 27.24 -1.91 4.99
C LEU A 304 28.03 -0.66 5.42
N SER A 305 29.10 -0.84 6.21
CA SER A 305 30.00 0.25 6.61
C SER A 305 30.76 0.85 5.43
N ASP A 306 31.19 0.01 4.48
CA ASP A 306 31.88 0.45 3.28
C ASP A 306 30.91 1.16 2.33
N ALA A 307 29.68 0.65 2.22
CA ALA A 307 28.62 1.32 1.47
C ALA A 307 28.25 2.70 2.04
N GLU A 308 28.18 2.84 3.37
CA GLU A 308 27.96 4.14 4.04
C GLU A 308 29.17 5.07 3.85
N THR A 309 30.40 4.54 3.86
CA THR A 309 31.62 5.31 3.56
C THR A 309 31.58 5.84 2.13
N PHE A 310 31.26 4.98 1.15
CA PHE A 310 31.06 5.39 -0.25
C PHE A 310 30.01 6.49 -0.36
N ARG A 311 28.85 6.29 0.25
CA ARG A 311 27.73 7.24 0.25
C ARG A 311 28.13 8.61 0.78
N GLN A 312 28.85 8.67 1.91
CA GLN A 312 29.29 9.92 2.52
C GLN A 312 30.34 10.63 1.65
N LEU A 313 31.30 9.88 1.12
CA LEU A 313 32.42 10.44 0.37
C LEU A 313 32.09 10.77 -1.09
N PHE A 314 31.07 10.14 -1.70
CA PHE A 314 30.66 10.40 -3.08
C PHE A 314 30.18 11.85 -3.32
N GLN A 315 29.81 12.55 -2.24
CA GLN A 315 29.44 13.97 -2.27
C GLN A 315 30.66 14.91 -2.34
N HIS A 316 31.87 14.42 -2.04
CA HIS A 316 33.10 15.19 -2.11
C HIS A 316 33.61 15.37 -3.54
N ASP A 317 34.59 16.26 -3.72
CA ASP A 317 35.13 16.61 -5.04
C ASP A 317 36.18 15.61 -5.54
N CYS A 318 35.84 14.32 -5.52
CA CYS A 318 36.63 13.21 -6.06
C CYS A 318 35.79 12.39 -7.04
N GLN A 319 36.44 11.82 -8.05
CA GLN A 319 35.83 10.87 -8.96
C GLN A 319 35.99 9.44 -8.45
N TRP A 320 34.92 8.66 -8.62
CA TRP A 320 34.88 7.26 -8.22
C TRP A 320 34.90 6.36 -9.44
N ARG A 321 35.59 5.21 -9.33
CA ARG A 321 35.62 4.17 -10.36
C ARG A 321 35.67 2.77 -9.74
N VAL A 322 35.27 1.77 -10.52
CA VAL A 322 35.49 0.36 -10.17
C VAL A 322 36.87 -0.05 -10.70
N LEU A 323 37.68 -0.62 -9.82
CA LEU A 323 39.02 -1.13 -10.11
C LEU A 323 38.98 -2.66 -10.02
N VAL A 324 39.54 -3.33 -11.02
CA VAL A 324 39.71 -4.79 -11.04
C VAL A 324 41.21 -5.07 -10.97
N ASP A 325 41.66 -5.62 -9.84
CA ASP A 325 43.02 -6.13 -9.65
C ASP A 325 43.02 -7.66 -9.89
N ASP A 326 44.19 -8.29 -9.97
CA ASP A 326 44.36 -9.70 -10.36
C ASP A 326 43.55 -10.70 -9.50
N GLU A 327 43.17 -10.33 -8.27
CA GLU A 327 42.35 -11.17 -7.36
C GLU A 327 41.18 -10.43 -6.68
N HIS A 328 41.03 -9.11 -6.84
CA HIS A 328 40.07 -8.32 -6.04
C HIS A 328 39.39 -7.24 -6.89
N ILE A 329 38.12 -6.96 -6.59
CA ILE A 329 37.38 -5.84 -7.18
C ILE A 329 37.16 -4.80 -6.10
N SER A 330 37.39 -3.53 -6.41
CA SER A 330 37.27 -2.44 -5.44
C SER A 330 36.59 -1.22 -6.04
N VAL A 331 35.85 -0.48 -5.21
CA VAL A 331 35.37 0.86 -5.53
C VAL A 331 36.35 1.86 -4.93
N VAL A 332 36.95 2.70 -5.77
CA VAL A 332 38.04 3.61 -5.37
C VAL A 332 37.76 5.05 -5.79
N ASP A 333 38.20 6.00 -4.97
CA ASP A 333 38.24 7.42 -5.33
C ASP A 333 39.60 7.80 -5.96
N ASP A 334 39.68 9.00 -6.53
CA ASP A 334 40.91 9.59 -7.08
C ASP A 334 41.55 10.63 -6.16
N ALA A 335 41.19 10.66 -4.86
CA ALA A 335 41.76 11.60 -3.91
C ALA A 335 43.25 11.31 -3.64
N LYS A 336 43.99 12.32 -3.16
CA LYS A 336 45.43 12.17 -2.80
C LYS A 336 45.67 11.04 -1.80
N SER A 337 44.75 10.86 -0.85
CA SER A 337 44.69 9.71 0.04
C SER A 337 43.54 8.83 -0.42
N GLN A 338 43.81 7.93 -1.37
CA GLN A 338 42.79 7.12 -2.02
C GLN A 338 42.01 6.27 -1.01
N THR A 339 40.68 6.39 -1.00
CA THR A 339 39.81 5.43 -0.33
C THR A 339 39.62 4.20 -1.21
N ARG A 340 39.75 3.00 -0.65
CA ARG A 340 39.55 1.73 -1.35
C ARG A 340 38.57 0.84 -0.59
N LEU A 341 37.44 0.54 -1.22
CA LEU A 341 36.36 -0.28 -0.66
C LEU A 341 36.30 -1.61 -1.42
N THR A 342 36.60 -2.72 -0.75
CA THR A 342 36.81 -4.02 -1.42
C THR A 342 35.51 -4.81 -1.50
N LEU A 343 35.17 -5.29 -2.69
CA LEU A 343 34.06 -6.20 -2.94
C LEU A 343 34.55 -7.64 -2.75
N ARG A 344 33.99 -8.36 -1.78
CA ARG A 344 34.39 -9.74 -1.46
C ARG A 344 33.44 -10.75 -2.09
N PRO A 345 33.88 -11.96 -2.44
CA PRO A 345 32.98 -13.01 -2.89
C PRO A 345 31.87 -13.29 -1.86
N ILE A 346 30.62 -13.46 -2.33
CA ILE A 346 29.51 -13.82 -1.41
C ILE A 346 29.74 -15.18 -0.73
N ALA A 347 30.58 -16.03 -1.34
CA ALA A 347 31.01 -17.31 -0.81
C ALA A 347 31.68 -17.19 0.56
N ASP A 348 32.34 -16.06 0.86
CA ASP A 348 32.98 -15.80 2.15
C ASP A 348 31.96 -15.67 3.30
N TYR A 349 30.67 -15.57 2.98
CA TYR A 349 29.57 -15.34 3.92
C TYR A 349 28.50 -16.43 3.92
N THR A 350 28.73 -17.58 3.27
CA THR A 350 27.72 -18.66 3.15
C THR A 350 27.28 -19.24 4.48
N ASP A 351 28.17 -19.27 5.48
CA ASP A 351 27.88 -19.80 6.81
C ASP A 351 27.19 -18.79 7.75
N ALA A 352 27.01 -17.54 7.30
CA ALA A 352 26.50 -16.46 8.15
C ALA A 352 24.96 -16.44 8.30
N GLY A 353 24.25 -17.38 7.65
CA GLY A 353 22.78 -17.48 7.76
C GLY A 353 22.05 -16.24 7.23
N LEU A 354 22.54 -15.68 6.11
CA LEU A 354 22.01 -14.48 5.47
C LEU A 354 20.57 -14.68 4.97
N ARG A 355 19.80 -13.60 5.01
CA ARG A 355 18.42 -13.51 4.54
C ARG A 355 18.26 -12.36 3.55
N GLN A 356 17.29 -12.51 2.66
CA GLN A 356 16.87 -11.49 1.69
C GLN A 356 15.40 -11.13 1.85
N GLY A 357 14.95 -10.05 1.21
CA GLY A 357 13.52 -9.74 1.14
C GLY A 357 12.73 -10.84 0.44
N ALA A 358 11.60 -11.25 1.04
CA ALA A 358 10.73 -12.27 0.48
C ALA A 358 9.93 -11.72 -0.70
N LYS A 359 9.62 -12.56 -1.68
CA LYS A 359 8.66 -12.21 -2.73
C LYS A 359 7.25 -12.23 -2.15
N LEU A 360 6.65 -11.05 -2.05
CA LEU A 360 5.31 -10.89 -1.47
C LEU A 360 4.23 -11.23 -2.49
N GLY A 361 3.13 -11.82 -2.01
CA GLY A 361 2.05 -12.35 -2.84
C GLY A 361 1.15 -11.28 -3.44
N GLN A 362 0.11 -10.87 -2.71
CA GLN A 362 -0.94 -10.01 -3.25
C GLN A 362 -0.55 -8.52 -3.14
N ARG A 363 -0.38 -7.86 -4.29
CA ARG A 363 -0.19 -6.41 -4.37
C ARG A 363 -1.55 -5.74 -4.34
N THR A 364 -1.85 -4.98 -3.28
CA THR A 364 -3.13 -4.28 -3.13
C THR A 364 -2.92 -2.79 -2.89
N ARG A 365 -4.00 -2.01 -2.97
CA ARG A 365 -4.03 -0.59 -2.56
C ARG A 365 -2.83 0.17 -3.15
N HIS A 366 -2.73 0.11 -4.48
CA HIS A 366 -1.70 0.82 -5.22
C HIS A 366 -1.79 2.31 -4.94
N PHE A 367 -0.63 2.91 -4.70
CA PHE A 367 -0.50 4.32 -4.41
C PHE A 367 0.68 4.91 -5.15
N GLN A 368 0.65 6.24 -5.24
CA GLN A 368 1.77 7.06 -5.62
C GLN A 368 2.26 7.81 -4.38
N ALA A 369 3.48 7.54 -3.96
CA ALA A 369 4.13 8.30 -2.89
C ALA A 369 4.72 9.57 -3.50
N THR A 370 4.06 10.71 -3.26
CA THR A 370 4.42 11.96 -3.93
C THR A 370 5.71 12.55 -3.37
N CYS A 371 6.60 12.99 -4.24
CA CYS A 371 7.86 13.64 -3.89
C CYS A 371 7.62 14.85 -2.97
N ALA A 372 6.63 15.68 -3.33
CA ALA A 372 6.22 16.82 -2.52
C ALA A 372 5.67 16.40 -1.13
N GLY A 373 4.80 15.39 -1.08
CA GLY A 373 4.23 14.88 0.16
C GLY A 373 5.26 14.24 1.09
N MET A 374 6.25 13.52 0.53
CA MET A 374 7.37 12.96 1.28
C MET A 374 8.27 14.05 1.88
N LYS A 375 8.64 15.09 1.10
CA LYS A 375 9.42 16.24 1.60
C LYS A 375 8.69 16.95 2.75
N ALA A 376 7.41 17.23 2.55
CA ALA A 376 6.57 17.85 3.58
C ALA A 376 6.47 16.98 4.84
N SER A 377 6.25 15.67 4.68
CA SER A 377 6.14 14.72 5.78
C SER A 377 7.44 14.59 6.60
N ALA A 378 8.59 14.55 5.92
CA ALA A 378 9.91 14.56 6.58
C ALA A 378 10.14 15.84 7.39
N SER A 379 9.87 17.01 6.80
CA SER A 379 10.00 18.31 7.48
C SER A 379 9.05 18.43 8.68
N ASN A 380 7.80 18.01 8.51
CA ASN A 380 6.80 18.03 9.59
C ASN A 380 7.20 17.11 10.74
N LEU A 381 7.77 15.94 10.44
CA LEU A 381 8.27 15.02 11.46
C LEU A 381 9.46 15.62 12.24
N ASP A 382 10.40 16.26 11.57
CA ASP A 382 11.55 16.89 12.24
C ASP A 382 11.11 18.05 13.14
N MET A 383 10.17 18.87 12.68
CA MET A 383 9.56 19.93 13.49
C MET A 383 8.82 19.34 14.71
N ALA A 384 8.01 18.30 14.50
CA ALA A 384 7.29 17.63 15.59
C ALA A 384 8.25 17.03 16.64
N LYS A 385 9.34 16.37 16.19
CA LYS A 385 10.39 15.85 17.08
C LYS A 385 11.07 16.95 17.88
N ALA A 386 11.38 18.08 17.24
CA ALA A 386 12.01 19.22 17.91
C ALA A 386 11.09 19.83 18.98
N LEU A 387 9.81 20.04 18.65
CA LEU A 387 8.80 20.54 19.58
C LEU A 387 8.57 19.57 20.74
N PHE A 388 8.48 18.26 20.46
CA PHE A 388 8.32 17.23 21.47
C PHE A 388 9.52 17.16 22.42
N LYS A 389 10.75 17.19 21.88
CA LYS A 389 11.98 17.21 22.71
C LYS A 389 12.02 18.44 23.61
N ARG A 390 11.59 19.61 23.11
CA ARG A 390 11.49 20.84 23.89
C ARG A 390 10.43 20.74 24.99
N ALA A 391 9.27 20.17 24.71
CA ALA A 391 8.20 19.94 25.68
C ALA A 391 8.64 18.94 26.78
N ASN A 392 9.22 17.80 26.41
CA ASN A 392 9.76 16.83 27.36
C ASN A 392 10.87 17.41 28.24
N GLY A 393 11.73 18.28 27.68
CA GLY A 393 12.77 18.96 28.46
C GLY A 393 12.23 19.91 29.53
N ALA A 394 10.97 20.32 29.44
CA ALA A 394 10.28 21.17 30.41
C ALA A 394 9.45 20.40 31.44
N GLN A 395 9.36 19.07 31.33
CA GLN A 395 8.56 18.20 32.20
C GLN A 395 9.43 17.47 33.24
N LEU A 396 8.84 17.20 34.41
CA LEU A 396 9.47 16.43 35.49
C LEU A 396 9.65 14.93 35.15
N ALA A 397 8.80 14.40 34.26
CA ALA A 397 8.89 13.05 33.72
C ALA A 397 8.68 13.11 32.20
N ALA A 398 9.62 12.53 31.44
CA ALA A 398 9.59 12.61 29.99
C ALA A 398 8.64 11.57 29.39
N ASP A 399 7.76 12.01 28.48
CA ASP A 399 6.89 11.11 27.74
C ASP A 399 7.68 10.30 26.69
N PRO A 400 7.33 9.02 26.46
CA PRO A 400 8.01 8.20 25.46
C PRO A 400 7.73 8.71 24.04
N THR A 401 8.78 8.83 23.22
CA THR A 401 8.62 9.21 21.81
C THR A 401 7.84 8.13 21.05
N PRO A 402 6.81 8.50 20.27
CA PRO A 402 6.08 7.53 19.47
C PRO A 402 6.97 6.88 18.42
N LYS A 403 6.73 5.59 18.15
CA LYS A 403 7.55 4.75 17.26
C LYS A 403 6.79 4.24 16.03
N ARG A 404 5.48 4.51 15.95
CA ARG A 404 4.55 3.91 14.99
C ARG A 404 3.60 4.96 14.43
N LEU A 405 3.24 4.80 13.17
CA LEU A 405 2.21 5.58 12.50
C LEU A 405 0.99 4.69 12.25
N GLN A 406 -0.18 5.24 12.52
CA GLN A 406 -1.47 4.58 12.31
C GLN A 406 -2.10 5.08 11.02
N TRP A 407 -2.96 4.25 10.43
CA TRP A 407 -3.79 4.66 9.31
C TRP A 407 -4.96 5.51 9.81
N LEU A 408 -5.04 6.74 9.34
CA LEU A 408 -6.13 7.67 9.55
C LEU A 408 -7.03 7.62 8.31
N SER A 409 -8.31 7.32 8.49
CA SER A 409 -9.31 7.36 7.41
C SER A 409 -10.36 8.42 7.71
N ASN A 410 -10.58 9.35 6.79
CA ASN A 410 -11.65 10.35 6.86
C ASN A 410 -12.86 9.99 5.97
N GLY A 411 -12.94 8.74 5.49
CA GLY A 411 -13.98 8.26 4.59
C GLY A 411 -13.73 8.48 3.10
N THR A 412 -12.72 9.27 2.71
CA THR A 412 -12.34 9.48 1.28
C THR A 412 -10.85 9.37 1.01
N THR A 413 -9.99 9.69 1.98
CA THR A 413 -8.53 9.56 1.91
C THR A 413 -8.00 8.71 3.06
N LEU A 414 -6.90 8.00 2.79
CA LEU A 414 -6.16 7.16 3.74
C LEU A 414 -4.80 7.80 3.97
N GLU A 415 -4.51 8.21 5.20
CA GLU A 415 -3.28 8.91 5.57
C GLU A 415 -2.56 8.18 6.70
N ALA A 416 -1.25 8.39 6.83
CA ALA A 416 -0.49 7.90 7.99
C ALA A 416 -0.40 9.01 9.05
N GLY A 417 -0.57 8.71 10.33
CA GLY A 417 -0.51 9.73 11.39
C GLY A 417 -0.65 9.17 12.80
N PHE A 418 -1.05 10.01 13.75
CA PHE A 418 -1.24 9.62 15.15
C PHE A 418 -2.68 9.88 15.61
N THR A 419 -3.36 8.86 16.16
CA THR A 419 -4.73 9.02 16.67
C THR A 419 -4.81 9.69 18.06
N SER A 420 -3.84 9.45 18.95
CA SER A 420 -3.97 9.87 20.37
C SER A 420 -2.64 10.06 21.13
N ALA A 421 -1.49 10.13 20.44
CA ALA A 421 -0.20 10.33 21.12
C ALA A 421 -0.06 11.76 21.65
N GLN A 422 0.13 11.92 22.96
CA GLN A 422 0.27 13.23 23.63
C GLN A 422 1.46 14.00 23.03
N GLY A 423 1.22 15.22 22.54
CA GLY A 423 2.22 16.04 21.82
C GLY A 423 2.35 15.75 20.31
N TYR A 424 1.72 14.69 19.79
CA TYR A 424 1.67 14.34 18.36
C TYR A 424 0.23 14.17 17.82
N SER A 425 -0.78 14.33 18.68
CA SER A 425 -2.19 14.13 18.36
C SER A 425 -2.67 15.06 17.24
N GLY A 426 -3.31 14.49 16.22
CA GLY A 426 -3.84 15.24 15.07
C GLY A 426 -2.82 15.52 13.95
N LEU A 427 -1.58 15.03 14.06
CA LEU A 427 -0.62 15.08 12.96
C LEU A 427 -0.90 13.95 11.96
N SER A 428 -1.13 14.33 10.71
CA SER A 428 -1.15 13.42 9.56
C SER A 428 -0.03 13.73 8.58
N TYR A 429 0.38 12.71 7.84
CA TYR A 429 1.47 12.72 6.86
C TYR A 429 0.89 12.34 5.49
N PRO A 430 0.48 13.33 4.68
CA PRO A 430 -0.19 13.11 3.40
C PRO A 430 0.84 12.89 2.29
N PHE A 431 1.60 11.79 2.36
CA PHE A 431 2.59 11.45 1.34
C PHE A 431 2.09 10.44 0.30
N LEU A 432 0.91 9.85 0.51
CA LEU A 432 0.33 8.81 -0.34
C LEU A 432 -0.87 9.36 -1.10
N ASP A 433 -0.91 9.11 -2.40
CA ASP A 433 -2.07 9.33 -3.25
C ASP A 433 -2.55 7.98 -3.80
N PHE A 434 -3.79 7.60 -3.51
CA PHE A 434 -4.33 6.29 -3.89
C PHE A 434 -5.12 6.41 -5.19
N ALA A 435 -4.88 5.49 -6.12
CA ALA A 435 -5.53 5.52 -7.45
C ALA A 435 -7.05 5.26 -7.41
N ALA A 436 -7.59 4.77 -6.28
CA ALA A 436 -9.00 4.53 -6.01
C ALA A 436 -9.28 4.72 -4.51
N PRO A 437 -10.55 4.91 -4.07
CA PRO A 437 -10.88 4.96 -2.66
C PRO A 437 -10.33 3.70 -1.96
N ALA A 438 -9.36 3.89 -1.08
CA ALA A 438 -8.69 2.77 -0.44
C ALA A 438 -9.64 2.15 0.58
N ASN A 439 -9.93 0.84 0.42
CA ASN A 439 -10.60 0.06 1.46
C ASN A 439 -9.83 0.20 2.78
N ALA A 440 -10.57 0.25 3.90
CA ALA A 440 -9.98 0.39 5.23
C ALA A 440 -8.86 -0.64 5.45
N LEU A 441 -7.69 -0.17 5.88
CA LEU A 441 -6.61 -1.02 6.37
C LEU A 441 -6.93 -1.45 7.80
N ASP A 442 -6.53 -2.67 8.18
CA ASP A 442 -6.66 -3.12 9.56
C ASP A 442 -5.92 -2.14 10.48
N ALA A 443 -6.62 -1.64 11.51
CA ALA A 443 -6.07 -0.73 12.50
C ALA A 443 -4.86 -1.32 13.26
N GLN A 444 -4.66 -2.63 13.21
CA GLN A 444 -3.51 -3.33 13.81
C GLN A 444 -2.27 -3.35 12.92
N MET A 445 -2.36 -2.97 11.64
CA MET A 445 -1.23 -2.88 10.72
C MET A 445 -0.68 -1.46 10.71
N GLU A 446 0.22 -1.17 11.64
CA GLU A 446 0.85 0.15 11.77
C GLU A 446 2.16 0.23 10.97
N LEU A 447 2.60 1.43 10.59
CA LEU A 447 3.89 1.63 9.94
C LEU A 447 4.95 1.96 11.00
N SER A 448 6.19 1.49 10.80
CA SER A 448 7.30 1.97 11.63
C SER A 448 7.65 3.41 11.29
N LEU A 449 7.60 4.30 12.27
CA LEU A 449 7.96 5.71 12.08
C LEU A 449 9.42 5.87 11.62
N ALA A 450 10.32 5.01 12.11
CA ALA A 450 11.74 5.05 11.74
C ALA A 450 11.95 4.70 10.26
N ASP A 451 11.27 3.66 9.80
CA ASP A 451 11.38 3.16 8.41
C ASP A 451 10.77 4.17 7.44
N MET A 452 9.59 4.72 7.75
CA MET A 452 8.94 5.76 6.92
C MET A 452 9.73 7.07 6.89
N ALA A 453 10.29 7.50 8.03
CA ALA A 453 11.14 8.69 8.07
C ALA A 453 12.42 8.52 7.22
N ALA A 454 13.00 7.31 7.22
CA ALA A 454 14.14 6.98 6.39
C ALA A 454 13.75 7.00 4.90
N LEU A 455 12.63 6.37 4.55
CA LEU A 455 12.08 6.38 3.19
C LEU A 455 11.89 7.82 2.70
N TRP A 456 11.08 8.63 3.40
CA TRP A 456 10.77 10.01 2.97
C TRP A 456 12.01 10.86 2.77
N LYS A 457 13.00 10.75 3.66
CA LYS A 457 14.23 11.55 3.57
C LYS A 457 15.11 11.13 2.40
N THR A 458 15.26 9.83 2.17
CA THR A 458 16.18 9.30 1.16
C THR A 458 15.59 9.39 -0.23
N THR A 459 14.36 8.92 -0.45
CA THR A 459 13.80 8.83 -1.81
C THR A 459 13.43 10.18 -2.40
N SER A 460 12.97 11.13 -1.56
CA SER A 460 12.58 12.46 -2.04
C SER A 460 13.74 13.32 -2.55
N ALA A 461 14.99 12.93 -2.26
CA ALA A 461 16.19 13.57 -2.82
C ALA A 461 16.32 13.36 -4.35
N TYR A 462 15.62 12.37 -4.91
CA TYR A 462 15.68 12.00 -6.32
C TYR A 462 14.54 12.57 -7.16
N GLY A 463 13.69 13.42 -6.58
CA GLY A 463 12.79 14.28 -7.35
C GLY A 463 11.57 13.60 -7.97
N GLU A 464 11.42 12.28 -7.87
CA GLU A 464 10.34 11.53 -8.50
C GLU A 464 9.24 11.08 -7.53
N ASP A 465 8.02 11.01 -8.03
CA ASP A 465 6.90 10.36 -7.35
C ASP A 465 7.04 8.84 -7.50
N LEU A 466 6.97 8.10 -6.39
CA LEU A 466 7.25 6.67 -6.39
C LEU A 466 5.97 5.85 -6.48
N ALA A 467 5.92 4.90 -7.40
CA ALA A 467 4.87 3.90 -7.43
C ALA A 467 5.05 2.88 -6.29
N GLY A 468 3.96 2.54 -5.61
CA GLY A 468 3.97 1.59 -4.52
C GLY A 468 2.64 0.88 -4.33
N TYR A 469 2.63 -0.03 -3.37
CA TYR A 469 1.47 -0.82 -3.00
C TYR A 469 1.58 -1.29 -1.55
N ILE A 470 0.45 -1.67 -0.98
CA ILE A 470 0.39 -2.39 0.29
C ILE A 470 0.24 -3.87 -0.03
N ALA A 471 1.20 -4.70 0.39
CA ALA A 471 1.04 -6.14 0.29
C ALA A 471 0.01 -6.58 1.32
N ASP A 472 -1.14 -7.08 0.86
CA ASP A 472 -2.19 -7.61 1.74
C ASP A 472 -1.99 -9.12 1.87
N SER A 473 -1.92 -9.59 3.09
CA SER A 473 -1.77 -11.00 3.40
C SER A 473 -2.06 -11.24 4.88
N ASP A 474 -2.13 -12.51 5.25
CA ASP A 474 -2.51 -13.01 6.57
C ASP A 474 -1.51 -12.67 7.68
N VAL A 475 -1.41 -11.41 8.11
CA VAL A 475 -0.62 -10.89 9.26
C VAL A 475 0.90 -11.18 9.19
N ALA A 476 1.39 -12.20 8.50
CA ALA A 476 2.76 -12.69 8.55
C ALA A 476 3.68 -11.99 7.54
N ASP A 477 3.16 -11.54 6.40
CA ASP A 477 3.91 -10.99 5.27
C ASP A 477 3.30 -9.67 4.72
N ALA A 478 2.40 -9.05 5.48
CA ALA A 478 1.91 -7.72 5.15
C ALA A 478 3.05 -6.69 5.19
N ALA A 479 3.15 -5.84 4.17
CA ALA A 479 4.28 -4.94 4.01
C ALA A 479 3.91 -3.67 3.25
N PHE A 480 4.60 -2.58 3.59
CA PHE A 480 4.59 -1.36 2.79
C PHE A 480 5.66 -1.50 1.70
N CYS A 481 5.24 -1.39 0.43
CA CYS A 481 6.10 -1.68 -0.70
C CYS A 481 6.22 -0.48 -1.65
N ILE A 482 7.44 -0.24 -2.15
CA ILE A 482 7.70 0.59 -3.33
C ILE A 482 8.19 -0.35 -4.44
N ASP A 483 7.66 -0.15 -5.63
CA ASP A 483 8.04 -0.87 -6.85
C ASP A 483 8.00 0.18 -7.96
N HIS A 484 9.15 0.81 -8.18
CA HIS A 484 9.28 2.02 -9.01
C HIS A 484 10.44 1.91 -9.98
N THR A 485 10.26 2.44 -11.18
CA THR A 485 11.34 2.58 -12.18
C THR A 485 11.62 4.05 -12.39
N PHE A 486 12.84 4.47 -12.06
CA PHE A 486 13.28 5.86 -12.18
C PHE A 486 13.40 6.31 -13.64
N GLU A 487 13.36 7.63 -13.87
CA GLU A 487 13.79 8.25 -15.11
C GLU A 487 15.27 7.86 -15.35
N GLY A 488 15.53 7.14 -16.45
CA GLY A 488 16.83 6.50 -16.73
C GLY A 488 16.85 4.96 -16.62
N GLY A 489 15.76 4.35 -16.16
CA GLY A 489 15.53 2.89 -16.26
C GLY A 489 15.97 2.06 -15.06
N ASP A 490 16.57 2.66 -14.03
CA ASP A 490 16.89 1.93 -12.79
C ASP A 490 15.61 1.55 -12.05
N HIS A 491 15.52 0.31 -11.61
CA HIS A 491 14.37 -0.24 -10.92
C HIS A 491 14.64 -0.39 -9.43
N PHE A 492 13.72 0.08 -8.58
CA PHE A 492 13.81 0.06 -7.13
C PHE A 492 12.63 -0.69 -6.52
N GLU A 493 12.95 -1.78 -5.84
CA GLU A 493 12.03 -2.56 -5.04
C GLU A 493 12.38 -2.36 -3.56
N TYR A 494 11.44 -1.86 -2.77
CA TYR A 494 11.58 -1.67 -1.33
C TYR A 494 10.43 -2.31 -0.58
N VAL A 495 10.74 -2.99 0.51
CA VAL A 495 9.80 -3.74 1.33
C VAL A 495 10.04 -3.42 2.79
N SER A 496 9.10 -2.70 3.41
CA SER A 496 9.09 -2.41 4.84
C SER A 496 8.06 -3.28 5.57
N PRO A 497 8.46 -4.05 6.59
CA PRO A 497 7.54 -4.84 7.38
C PRO A 497 6.52 -3.95 8.13
N MET A 498 5.26 -4.39 8.18
CA MET A 498 4.25 -3.76 9.03
C MET A 498 4.51 -4.06 10.51
N VAL A 499 4.11 -3.13 11.38
CA VAL A 499 4.16 -3.28 12.84
C VAL A 499 2.82 -3.82 13.33
N LEU A 500 2.86 -4.97 14.00
CA LEU A 500 1.72 -5.69 14.52
C LEU A 500 1.43 -5.25 15.97
N GLY A 501 0.44 -4.38 16.14
CA GLY A 501 -0.07 -3.96 17.45
C GLY A 501 0.96 -3.24 18.37
N VAL A 502 0.73 -3.32 19.69
CA VAL A 502 1.42 -2.47 20.68
C VAL A 502 2.88 -2.90 20.95
N SER A 503 3.30 -4.11 20.54
CA SER A 503 4.58 -4.74 20.94
C SER A 503 5.78 -4.44 20.04
N MET A 504 5.65 -3.58 19.00
CA MET A 504 6.67 -3.39 17.94
C MET A 504 7.06 -4.69 17.20
N ALA A 505 6.28 -5.77 17.37
CA ALA A 505 6.43 -6.97 16.55
C ALA A 505 6.25 -6.58 15.09
N ARG A 506 7.09 -7.13 14.21
CA ARG A 506 7.07 -6.82 12.78
C ARG A 506 6.66 -8.06 12.00
N THR A 507 5.99 -7.87 10.88
CA THR A 507 5.76 -8.94 9.92
C THR A 507 7.09 -9.50 9.42
N GLN A 508 7.11 -10.79 9.07
CA GLN A 508 8.29 -11.44 8.56
C GLN A 508 8.26 -11.38 7.03
N VAL A 509 8.96 -10.38 6.48
CA VAL A 509 9.03 -10.12 5.03
C VAL A 509 10.39 -10.52 4.44
N CYS A 510 11.03 -11.53 5.03
CA CYS A 510 12.33 -12.05 4.61
C CYS A 510 12.35 -13.57 4.46
N GLU A 511 13.20 -14.07 3.57
CA GLU A 511 13.48 -15.49 3.32
C GLU A 511 14.99 -15.76 3.37
N ASP A 512 15.39 -17.02 3.54
CA ASP A 512 16.81 -17.38 3.56
C ASP A 512 17.45 -17.11 2.19
N PHE A 513 18.64 -16.51 2.20
CA PHE A 513 19.41 -16.23 0.99
C PHE A 513 20.22 -17.46 0.59
N ILE A 514 20.10 -17.86 -0.68
CA ILE A 514 20.89 -18.95 -1.26
C ILE A 514 21.81 -18.35 -2.33
N ALA A 515 23.12 -18.39 -2.08
CA ALA A 515 24.12 -17.93 -3.03
C ALA A 515 24.02 -18.74 -4.34
N THR A 516 24.06 -18.05 -5.47
CA THR A 516 24.01 -18.72 -6.78
C THR A 516 25.41 -19.25 -7.12
N PRO A 517 25.59 -20.53 -7.47
CA PRO A 517 26.90 -21.06 -7.82
C PRO A 517 27.45 -20.36 -9.07
N VAL A 518 28.74 -19.98 -9.03
CA VAL A 518 29.45 -19.34 -10.14
C VAL A 518 29.47 -20.29 -11.35
N PRO A 519 29.03 -19.86 -12.55
CA PRO A 519 29.20 -20.67 -13.75
C PRO A 519 30.69 -20.93 -14.00
N PRO A 520 31.11 -22.15 -14.35
CA PRO A 520 32.50 -22.39 -14.73
C PRO A 520 32.88 -21.52 -15.93
N PRO A 521 34.13 -21.03 -16.02
CA PRO A 521 34.56 -20.20 -17.14
C PRO A 521 34.31 -20.92 -18.47
N PRO A 522 33.85 -20.21 -19.52
CA PRO A 522 33.64 -20.80 -20.81
C PRO A 522 34.94 -21.44 -21.29
N SER A 523 34.90 -22.76 -21.52
CA SER A 523 36.04 -23.48 -22.08
C SER A 523 36.43 -22.84 -23.41
N PRO A 524 37.72 -22.63 -23.71
CA PRO A 524 38.13 -21.97 -24.94
C PRO A 524 37.63 -22.79 -26.13
N MET A 525 36.73 -22.18 -26.92
CA MET A 525 36.28 -22.75 -28.19
C MET A 525 37.50 -22.93 -29.09
N ARG A 526 37.73 -24.19 -29.50
CA ARG A 526 38.68 -24.50 -30.58
C ARG A 526 38.25 -23.78 -31.86
N PRO A 527 39.19 -23.22 -32.63
CA PRO A 527 38.87 -22.56 -33.89
C PRO A 527 38.38 -23.60 -34.91
N SER A 528 37.09 -23.56 -35.25
CA SER A 528 36.53 -24.31 -36.37
C SER A 528 36.75 -23.54 -37.67
N GLY A 529 37.68 -24.04 -38.49
CA GLY A 529 37.83 -23.65 -39.89
C GLY A 529 36.64 -24.09 -40.77
N PRO A 530 36.60 -23.63 -42.04
CA PRO A 530 35.34 -23.29 -42.68
C PRO A 530 34.79 -24.32 -43.69
N LYS A 531 33.46 -24.28 -43.82
CA LYS A 531 32.60 -24.51 -45.01
C LYS A 531 32.19 -25.92 -45.46
N GLY A 532 30.88 -26.03 -45.68
CA GLY A 532 30.16 -26.90 -46.62
C GLY A 532 28.76 -27.26 -46.11
N GLY A 533 27.72 -26.43 -46.29
CA GLY A 533 26.75 -26.49 -47.41
C GLY A 533 25.76 -27.67 -47.21
N SER A 534 24.44 -27.53 -47.02
CA SER A 534 23.46 -26.93 -47.93
C SER A 534 22.02 -27.01 -47.37
N ARG A 535 21.32 -25.86 -47.39
CA ARG A 535 19.89 -25.54 -47.69
C ARG A 535 18.72 -26.49 -47.29
N SER A 536 17.70 -25.89 -46.65
CA SER A 536 16.40 -25.54 -47.29
C SER A 536 15.62 -24.52 -46.42
N LYS A 537 15.45 -23.27 -46.91
CA LYS A 537 14.26 -22.66 -47.55
C LYS A 537 13.18 -22.13 -46.58
N SER A 538 13.26 -20.85 -46.25
CA SER A 538 12.11 -19.91 -46.09
C SER A 538 11.83 -19.25 -47.47
N PRO A 539 10.81 -18.38 -47.71
CA PRO A 539 10.85 -17.02 -47.13
C PRO A 539 9.53 -16.16 -47.07
N VAL A 540 9.70 -14.96 -46.47
CA VAL A 540 8.98 -13.65 -46.58
C VAL A 540 7.57 -13.53 -45.97
N SER A 541 7.08 -12.45 -45.33
CA SER A 541 7.44 -11.03 -45.10
C SER A 541 6.64 -10.55 -43.86
N GLY A 542 7.04 -9.67 -42.93
CA GLY A 542 7.51 -8.29 -43.09
C GLY A 542 6.36 -7.27 -42.89
N LYS A 543 6.26 -6.61 -41.71
CA LYS A 543 5.98 -5.16 -41.52
C LYS A 543 5.72 -4.74 -40.06
N THR A 544 6.66 -3.92 -39.57
CA THR A 544 6.54 -2.64 -38.80
C THR A 544 5.35 -2.36 -37.87
N ALA A 545 5.74 -1.88 -36.69
CA ALA A 545 4.97 -1.28 -35.61
C ALA A 545 4.04 -0.12 -36.01
N ALA A 546 2.95 0.01 -35.26
CA ALA A 546 2.32 1.29 -34.96
C ALA A 546 1.70 1.24 -33.55
N SER A 547 2.01 2.28 -32.78
CA SER A 547 1.42 2.61 -31.49
C SER A 547 -0.09 2.84 -31.58
N SER A 548 -0.84 2.36 -30.59
CA SER A 548 -2.03 3.06 -30.12
C SER A 548 -2.45 2.53 -28.76
N THR A 549 -2.35 3.42 -27.77
CA THR A 549 -3.23 3.56 -26.63
C THR A 549 -4.56 2.81 -26.74
N SER A 550 -4.78 1.86 -25.84
CA SER A 550 -6.13 1.40 -25.49
C SER A 550 -6.17 1.06 -24.00
N VAL A 551 -6.81 1.95 -23.25
CA VAL A 551 -7.46 1.65 -21.98
C VAL A 551 -8.48 0.54 -22.25
N ALA A 552 -8.35 -0.61 -21.60
CA ALA A 552 -9.40 -1.62 -21.54
C ALA A 552 -9.34 -2.41 -20.22
N PRO A 553 -10.50 -2.85 -19.70
CA PRO A 553 -10.72 -3.18 -18.30
C PRO A 553 -10.59 -4.68 -18.00
N SER A 554 -10.75 -5.01 -16.71
CA SER A 554 -11.19 -6.30 -16.15
C SER A 554 -10.15 -7.38 -15.88
N SER A 555 -10.01 -7.64 -14.57
CA SER A 555 -10.05 -8.96 -13.93
C SER A 555 -9.84 -10.19 -14.83
N THR A 556 -8.63 -10.72 -14.82
CA THR A 556 -8.39 -12.15 -14.99
C THR A 556 -7.59 -12.65 -13.78
N PRO A 557 -8.07 -13.67 -13.05
CA PRO A 557 -7.31 -14.28 -11.96
C PRO A 557 -5.98 -14.82 -12.53
N ARG A 558 -4.87 -14.59 -11.83
CA ARG A 558 -3.58 -15.17 -12.23
C ARG A 558 -3.53 -16.61 -11.72
N LEU A 559 -3.42 -17.56 -12.64
CA LEU A 559 -3.28 -19.00 -12.39
C LEU A 559 -2.26 -19.34 -11.28
N ARG A 560 -2.72 -20.10 -10.29
CA ARG A 560 -1.94 -20.56 -9.13
C ARG A 560 -0.80 -21.51 -9.54
N ASN A 561 0.43 -21.26 -9.10
CA ASN A 561 1.59 -22.10 -9.43
C ASN A 561 1.68 -23.33 -8.53
N PHE A 562 0.92 -24.37 -8.84
CA PHE A 562 0.86 -25.61 -8.06
C PHE A 562 2.21 -26.27 -7.80
N LYS A 563 3.15 -26.22 -8.76
CA LYS A 563 4.48 -26.84 -8.61
C LYS A 563 5.30 -26.17 -7.51
N LEU A 564 5.26 -24.84 -7.44
CA LEU A 564 5.98 -24.11 -6.41
C LEU A 564 5.36 -24.33 -5.03
N ILE A 565 4.02 -24.35 -4.96
CA ILE A 565 3.30 -24.59 -3.70
C ILE A 565 3.59 -26.00 -3.16
N ASP A 566 3.51 -27.02 -4.01
CA ASP A 566 3.87 -28.40 -3.62
C ASP A 566 5.32 -28.47 -3.13
N LYS A 567 6.27 -27.88 -3.88
CA LYS A 567 7.69 -27.81 -3.46
C LYS A 567 7.85 -27.19 -2.06
N ASN A 568 7.17 -26.07 -1.79
CA ASN A 568 7.25 -25.38 -0.50
C ASN A 568 6.63 -26.20 0.64
N ARG A 569 5.49 -26.85 0.38
CA ARG A 569 4.83 -27.74 1.36
C ARG A 569 5.73 -28.92 1.72
N ARG A 570 6.35 -29.54 0.71
CA ARG A 570 7.33 -30.62 0.90
C ARG A 570 8.55 -30.18 1.69
N ALA A 571 9.06 -28.97 1.44
CA ALA A 571 10.20 -28.43 2.18
C ALA A 571 9.90 -28.17 3.66
N LYS A 572 8.66 -27.83 4.01
CA LYS A 572 8.22 -27.52 5.39
C LYS A 572 7.69 -28.74 6.17
N THR A 573 7.44 -29.86 5.49
CA THR A 573 6.76 -31.03 6.07
C THR A 573 7.71 -32.20 6.13
N SER A 574 8.02 -32.68 7.33
CA SER A 574 8.80 -33.89 7.55
C SER A 574 7.88 -35.04 7.92
N PHE A 575 7.71 -35.98 6.99
CA PHE A 575 6.89 -37.16 7.25
C PHE A 575 7.61 -38.15 8.18
N PRO A 576 6.94 -38.65 9.24
CA PRO A 576 7.51 -39.70 10.06
C PRO A 576 7.69 -40.99 9.24
N ALA A 577 8.60 -41.86 9.67
CA ALA A 577 8.84 -43.14 9.00
C ALA A 577 7.59 -44.04 8.97
N ALA A 578 6.77 -43.96 10.01
CA ALA A 578 5.45 -44.55 10.08
C ALA A 578 4.45 -43.53 10.67
N PRO A 579 3.17 -43.55 10.22
CA PRO A 579 2.15 -42.68 10.79
C PRO A 579 1.96 -42.93 12.29
N SER A 580 1.65 -41.87 13.05
CA SER A 580 1.37 -41.97 14.49
C SER A 580 0.06 -42.73 14.71
N SER A 581 0.12 -43.76 15.55
CA SER A 581 -1.04 -44.61 15.80
C SER A 581 -1.93 -44.06 16.92
N SER A 582 -3.21 -43.94 16.63
CA SER A 582 -4.27 -43.53 17.55
C SER A 582 -5.18 -44.69 17.97
N GLY A 583 -4.89 -45.92 17.53
CA GLY A 583 -5.60 -47.13 17.95
C GLY A 583 -7.11 -47.09 17.69
N ARG A 584 -7.56 -46.38 16.65
CA ARG A 584 -8.98 -46.10 16.34
C ARG A 584 -9.73 -45.33 17.44
N ALA A 585 -9.05 -44.56 18.29
CA ALA A 585 -9.72 -43.64 19.22
C ALA A 585 -10.38 -42.46 18.48
N PHE A 586 -9.84 -42.09 17.32
CA PHE A 586 -10.27 -40.95 16.50
C PHE A 586 -10.75 -41.41 15.12
N GLY A 587 -11.75 -40.70 14.58
CA GLY A 587 -12.07 -40.68 13.16
C GLY A 587 -12.09 -39.25 12.63
N ALA A 588 -11.57 -39.03 11.43
CA ALA A 588 -11.60 -37.74 10.75
C ALA A 588 -12.77 -37.67 9.77
N PHE A 589 -13.51 -36.56 9.78
CA PHE A 589 -14.71 -36.36 8.97
C PHE A 589 -14.59 -35.02 8.23
N ILE A 590 -14.28 -35.08 6.94
CA ILE A 590 -14.01 -33.90 6.10
C ILE A 590 -15.24 -33.56 5.25
N THR A 591 -15.62 -32.29 5.25
CA THR A 591 -16.54 -31.74 4.24
C THR A 591 -15.74 -31.13 3.10
N SER A 592 -15.84 -31.68 1.89
CA SER A 592 -15.27 -31.07 0.69
C SER A 592 -16.37 -30.56 -0.23
N CYS A 593 -16.37 -29.25 -0.46
CA CYS A 593 -17.37 -28.55 -1.27
C CYS A 593 -16.71 -27.97 -2.52
N LEU A 594 -16.86 -28.63 -3.67
CA LEU A 594 -16.31 -28.08 -4.90
C LEU A 594 -17.21 -26.99 -5.50
N PRO A 595 -16.65 -25.81 -5.83
CA PRO A 595 -17.38 -24.78 -6.54
C PRO A 595 -17.67 -25.19 -7.98
N ASP A 596 -18.60 -24.46 -8.60
CA ASP A 596 -18.93 -24.61 -10.02
C ASP A 596 -17.88 -23.95 -10.92
N ASP A 597 -17.17 -22.93 -10.42
CA ASP A 597 -16.08 -22.28 -11.12
C ASP A 597 -14.90 -23.25 -11.32
N ALA A 598 -14.44 -23.38 -12.57
CA ALA A 598 -13.46 -24.39 -12.96
C ALA A 598 -12.06 -24.14 -12.35
N GLU A 599 -11.66 -22.89 -12.18
CA GLU A 599 -10.34 -22.53 -11.64
C GLU A 599 -10.33 -22.76 -10.13
N HIS A 600 -11.33 -22.24 -9.40
CA HIS A 600 -11.48 -22.48 -7.97
C HIS A 600 -11.64 -23.97 -7.66
N ARG A 601 -12.32 -24.71 -8.54
CA ARG A 601 -12.48 -26.16 -8.42
C ARG A 601 -11.15 -26.89 -8.58
N ALA A 602 -10.23 -26.42 -9.43
CA ALA A 602 -8.90 -26.98 -9.54
C ALA A 602 -8.06 -26.69 -8.28
N ASP A 603 -8.13 -25.46 -7.77
CA ASP A 603 -7.43 -25.02 -6.56
C ASP A 603 -7.85 -25.80 -5.31
N ARG A 604 -9.17 -25.96 -5.10
CA ARG A 604 -9.70 -26.75 -3.96
C ARG A 604 -9.26 -28.21 -4.03
N LYS A 605 -9.27 -28.82 -5.21
CA LYS A 605 -8.77 -30.21 -5.37
C LYS A 605 -7.30 -30.33 -5.04
N PHE A 606 -6.47 -29.38 -5.48
CA PHE A 606 -5.04 -29.39 -5.20
C PHE A 606 -4.74 -29.30 -3.70
N ASP A 607 -5.46 -28.45 -2.97
CA ASP A 607 -5.32 -28.32 -1.52
C ASP A 607 -5.84 -29.55 -0.79
N PHE A 608 -6.98 -30.08 -1.23
CA PHE A 608 -7.58 -31.24 -0.60
C PHE A 608 -6.73 -32.52 -0.79
N GLU A 609 -6.15 -32.74 -1.96
CA GLU A 609 -5.18 -33.82 -2.19
C GLU A 609 -4.00 -33.74 -1.21
N TRP A 610 -3.47 -32.52 -1.00
CA TRP A 610 -2.40 -32.33 -0.03
C TRP A 610 -2.84 -32.64 1.40
N GLN A 611 -4.02 -32.18 1.81
CA GLN A 611 -4.58 -32.47 3.13
C GLN A 611 -4.71 -33.98 3.35
N LEU A 612 -5.31 -34.70 2.40
CA LEU A 612 -5.51 -36.14 2.51
C LEU A 612 -4.17 -36.90 2.62
N GLU A 613 -3.18 -36.54 1.78
CA GLU A 613 -1.85 -37.13 1.88
C GLU A 613 -1.21 -36.83 3.23
N TRP A 614 -1.32 -35.59 3.70
CA TRP A 614 -0.75 -35.16 4.97
C TRP A 614 -1.30 -36.00 6.12
N TRP A 615 -2.63 -36.14 6.22
CA TRP A 615 -3.27 -36.93 7.27
C TRP A 615 -2.86 -38.41 7.19
N ARG A 616 -2.94 -39.02 6.01
CA ARG A 616 -2.56 -40.45 5.80
C ARG A 616 -1.12 -40.74 6.20
N ARG A 617 -0.20 -39.81 5.96
CA ARG A 617 1.23 -40.01 6.24
C ARG A 617 1.64 -39.59 7.65
N MET A 618 0.86 -38.74 8.32
CA MET A 618 1.12 -38.28 9.68
C MET A 618 0.48 -39.17 10.74
N THR A 619 -0.74 -39.67 10.46
CA THR A 619 -1.54 -40.44 11.42
C THR A 619 -2.17 -41.67 10.78
N ASP A 620 -2.58 -42.63 11.61
CA ASP A 620 -3.36 -43.80 11.18
C ASP A 620 -4.89 -43.57 11.24
N ILE A 621 -5.32 -42.32 11.43
CA ILE A 621 -6.71 -41.97 11.68
C ILE A 621 -7.52 -42.20 10.39
N PRO A 622 -8.60 -43.01 10.43
CA PRO A 622 -9.49 -43.18 9.29
C PRO A 622 -10.13 -41.84 8.87
N VAL A 623 -10.07 -41.52 7.58
CA VAL A 623 -10.62 -40.28 7.01
C VAL A 623 -11.88 -40.58 6.19
N HIS A 624 -13.00 -40.00 6.62
CA HIS A 624 -14.30 -40.09 5.98
C HIS A 624 -14.64 -38.77 5.30
N VAL A 625 -14.97 -38.80 4.01
CA VAL A 625 -15.18 -37.59 3.21
C VAL A 625 -16.64 -37.48 2.78
N ILE A 626 -17.25 -36.33 3.02
CA ILE A 626 -18.47 -35.89 2.36
C ILE A 626 -18.07 -35.07 1.14
N ALA A 627 -18.16 -35.66 -0.04
CA ALA A 627 -17.75 -35.07 -1.31
C ALA A 627 -18.96 -34.40 -1.98
N SER A 628 -19.17 -33.11 -1.67
CA SER A 628 -20.27 -32.29 -2.20
C SER A 628 -19.89 -31.69 -3.56
N ASN A 629 -20.76 -31.92 -4.55
CA ASN A 629 -20.58 -31.46 -5.92
C ASN A 629 -19.35 -32.08 -6.64
N TRP A 630 -18.92 -33.29 -6.28
CA TRP A 630 -17.85 -34.04 -6.96
C TRP A 630 -18.42 -34.99 -8.03
N THR A 631 -17.76 -35.10 -9.19
CA THR A 631 -18.11 -36.08 -10.23
C THR A 631 -17.40 -37.42 -10.04
N ASP A 632 -17.94 -38.51 -10.59
CA ASP A 632 -17.29 -39.84 -10.61
C ASP A 632 -15.87 -39.79 -11.15
N LYS A 633 -15.68 -39.05 -12.25
CA LYS A 633 -14.38 -38.93 -12.92
C LYS A 633 -13.36 -38.23 -12.03
N GLU A 634 -13.76 -37.23 -11.27
CA GLU A 634 -12.85 -36.49 -10.39
C GLU A 634 -12.47 -37.29 -9.16
N VAL A 635 -13.41 -38.05 -8.58
CA VAL A 635 -13.11 -38.97 -7.48
C VAL A 635 -12.18 -40.08 -7.96
N ALA A 636 -12.44 -40.66 -9.12
CA ALA A 636 -11.58 -41.70 -9.69
C ALA A 636 -10.19 -41.18 -10.11
N ALA A 637 -10.07 -39.91 -10.48
CA ALA A 637 -8.80 -39.28 -10.82
C ALA A 637 -8.00 -38.84 -9.58
N SER A 638 -8.66 -38.73 -8.43
CA SER A 638 -8.03 -38.30 -7.19
C SER A 638 -7.21 -39.44 -6.59
N LYS A 639 -5.91 -39.19 -6.40
CA LYS A 639 -4.99 -40.20 -5.88
C LYS A 639 -5.34 -40.54 -4.45
N GLU A 640 -5.45 -39.53 -3.58
CA GLU A 640 -5.61 -39.79 -2.16
C GLU A 640 -7.05 -40.20 -1.79
N LEU A 641 -8.08 -39.77 -2.53
CA LEU A 641 -9.46 -40.25 -2.30
C LEU A 641 -9.58 -41.76 -2.53
N THR A 642 -8.93 -42.31 -3.55
CA THR A 642 -8.98 -43.76 -3.83
C THR A 642 -8.32 -44.61 -2.76
N LEU A 643 -7.42 -44.03 -1.95
CA LEU A 643 -6.70 -44.73 -0.88
C LEU A 643 -7.47 -44.76 0.45
N LEU A 644 -8.57 -44.01 0.58
CA LEU A 644 -9.27 -43.87 1.87
C LEU A 644 -9.75 -45.20 2.44
N SER A 645 -10.31 -46.07 1.60
CA SER A 645 -10.80 -47.39 2.03
C SER A 645 -9.69 -48.30 2.54
N GLU A 646 -8.47 -48.17 2.02
CA GLU A 646 -7.31 -48.95 2.48
C GLU A 646 -6.91 -48.58 3.92
N HIS A 647 -7.31 -47.39 4.37
CA HIS A 647 -7.06 -46.86 5.71
C HIS A 647 -8.33 -46.79 6.58
N GLY A 648 -9.37 -47.55 6.22
CA GLY A 648 -10.62 -47.65 7.00
C GLY A 648 -11.55 -46.43 6.88
N GLY A 649 -11.22 -45.50 5.98
CA GLY A 649 -12.04 -44.35 5.61
C GLY A 649 -13.01 -44.66 4.47
N ASP A 650 -13.81 -43.68 4.06
CA ASP A 650 -14.70 -43.79 2.90
C ASP A 650 -15.07 -42.43 2.30
N ILE A 651 -15.85 -42.47 1.21
CA ILE A 651 -16.36 -41.29 0.52
C ILE A 651 -17.87 -41.41 0.37
N THR A 652 -18.60 -40.40 0.82
CA THR A 652 -20.03 -40.22 0.53
C THR A 652 -20.19 -39.06 -0.44
N ARG A 653 -20.65 -39.34 -1.66
CA ARG A 653 -20.92 -38.29 -2.65
C ARG A 653 -22.33 -37.75 -2.48
N VAL A 654 -22.44 -36.44 -2.56
CA VAL A 654 -23.71 -35.71 -2.43
C VAL A 654 -23.78 -34.59 -3.47
N GLY A 655 -25.01 -34.20 -3.84
CA GLY A 655 -25.24 -33.04 -4.69
C GLY A 655 -24.74 -31.73 -4.03
N PRO A 656 -24.74 -30.61 -4.79
CA PRO A 656 -24.31 -29.32 -4.25
C PRO A 656 -25.20 -28.91 -3.08
N ARG A 657 -24.59 -28.73 -1.91
CA ARG A 657 -25.27 -28.25 -0.70
C ARG A 657 -24.36 -27.36 0.14
N ILE A 658 -24.98 -26.58 1.01
CA ILE A 658 -24.29 -25.62 1.89
C ILE A 658 -23.48 -26.34 2.98
N LEU A 659 -22.44 -25.67 3.48
CA LEU A 659 -21.46 -26.22 4.41
C LEU A 659 -22.08 -26.86 5.66
N ILE A 660 -23.10 -26.20 6.25
CA ILE A 660 -23.74 -26.69 7.48
C ILE A 660 -24.42 -28.06 7.31
N GLU A 661 -24.99 -28.35 6.13
CA GLU A 661 -25.61 -29.64 5.86
C GLU A 661 -24.57 -30.75 5.79
N ASN A 662 -23.41 -30.46 5.18
CA ASN A 662 -22.28 -31.40 5.16
C ASN A 662 -21.74 -31.65 6.58
N ARG A 663 -21.58 -30.60 7.40
CA ARG A 663 -21.10 -30.75 8.78
C ARG A 663 -22.07 -31.52 9.67
N ILE A 664 -23.38 -31.32 9.51
CA ILE A 664 -24.40 -32.12 10.21
C ILE A 664 -24.23 -33.61 9.87
N ASP A 665 -24.00 -33.95 8.60
CA ASP A 665 -23.77 -35.33 8.21
C ASP A 665 -22.45 -35.88 8.77
N CYS A 666 -21.36 -35.10 8.75
CA CYS A 666 -20.11 -35.49 9.43
C CYS A 666 -20.34 -35.80 10.92
N LEU A 667 -21.10 -34.97 11.64
CA LEU A 667 -21.42 -35.19 13.05
C LEU A 667 -22.30 -36.42 13.26
N LYS A 668 -23.34 -36.63 12.44
CA LYS A 668 -24.17 -37.84 12.50
C LYS A 668 -23.34 -39.10 12.27
N ARG A 669 -22.40 -39.05 11.34
CA ARG A 669 -21.49 -40.17 11.05
C ARG A 669 -20.54 -40.45 12.21
N LEU A 670 -20.02 -39.42 12.88
CA LEU A 670 -19.30 -39.57 14.13
C LEU A 670 -20.16 -40.26 15.19
N TYR A 671 -21.39 -39.79 15.41
CA TYR A 671 -22.24 -40.36 16.46
C TYR A 671 -22.66 -41.81 16.18
N ALA A 672 -22.79 -42.17 14.89
CA ALA A 672 -23.02 -43.55 14.47
C ALA A 672 -21.77 -44.44 14.48
N SER A 673 -20.57 -43.90 14.69
CA SER A 673 -19.32 -44.66 14.64
C SER A 673 -18.91 -45.21 16.01
N ASP A 674 -17.89 -46.08 16.00
CA ASP A 674 -17.26 -46.65 17.19
C ASP A 674 -16.14 -45.77 17.78
N PHE A 675 -15.82 -44.64 17.15
CA PHE A 675 -14.76 -43.73 17.60
C PHE A 675 -15.13 -43.03 18.91
N ASP A 676 -14.16 -42.77 19.77
CA ASP A 676 -14.36 -41.95 20.98
C ASP A 676 -14.41 -40.45 20.65
N TRP A 677 -13.69 -40.05 19.60
CA TRP A 677 -13.58 -38.67 19.15
C TRP A 677 -13.72 -38.55 17.63
N GLY A 678 -14.31 -37.46 17.18
CA GLY A 678 -14.38 -37.09 15.77
C GLY A 678 -13.65 -35.79 15.49
N ILE A 679 -12.83 -35.78 14.46
CA ILE A 679 -12.14 -34.59 13.95
C ILE A 679 -12.95 -34.07 12.76
N ILE A 680 -13.76 -33.05 12.97
CA ILE A 680 -14.59 -32.43 11.93
C ILE A 680 -13.76 -31.34 11.25
N MET A 681 -13.61 -31.42 9.92
CA MET A 681 -12.73 -30.53 9.16
C MET A 681 -13.35 -30.04 7.85
N ASP A 682 -12.89 -28.88 7.41
CA ASP A 682 -13.02 -28.43 6.03
C ASP A 682 -11.91 -29.07 5.16
N ASP A 683 -11.99 -28.92 3.83
CA ASP A 683 -11.07 -29.52 2.85
C ASP A 683 -9.76 -28.74 2.61
N ASP A 684 -9.29 -28.04 3.64
CA ASP A 684 -8.04 -27.24 3.64
C ASP A 684 -7.31 -27.22 5.00
N ALA A 685 -7.59 -28.17 5.90
CA ALA A 685 -7.09 -28.15 7.28
C ALA A 685 -5.94 -29.16 7.54
N VAL A 686 -4.73 -28.65 7.79
CA VAL A 686 -3.56 -29.42 8.27
C VAL A 686 -2.96 -28.79 9.54
N LEU A 687 -2.00 -29.47 10.19
CA LEU A 687 -1.34 -28.96 11.40
C LEU A 687 0.13 -28.60 11.15
N MET A 688 0.59 -27.51 11.76
CA MET A 688 2.00 -27.09 11.70
C MET A 688 2.93 -28.08 12.42
N GLN A 689 4.17 -28.25 11.90
CA GLN A 689 5.13 -29.24 12.40
C GLN A 689 6.40 -28.69 13.06
N ALA A 690 6.54 -27.38 13.26
CA ALA A 690 7.76 -26.84 13.85
C ALA A 690 8.03 -27.46 15.24
N GLU A 691 9.28 -27.79 15.54
CA GLU A 691 9.70 -28.51 16.76
C GLU A 691 9.28 -27.83 18.07
N SER A 692 8.95 -26.53 18.01
CA SER A 692 8.42 -25.74 19.13
C SER A 692 6.92 -25.92 19.40
N HIS A 693 6.17 -26.60 18.53
CA HIS A 693 4.71 -26.76 18.64
C HIS A 693 4.33 -28.11 19.26
N ASN A 694 4.97 -28.37 20.38
CA ASN A 694 4.77 -29.44 21.34
C ASN A 694 4.27 -30.81 20.85
N SER A 695 2.99 -30.98 20.51
CA SER A 695 2.45 -32.28 20.08
C SER A 695 2.06 -32.32 18.61
N SER A 696 1.50 -31.25 18.02
CA SER A 696 0.99 -31.25 16.63
C SER A 696 0.15 -32.52 16.36
N TYR A 697 0.40 -33.24 15.26
CA TYR A 697 -0.26 -34.50 14.91
C TYR A 697 -0.08 -35.61 15.96
N ARG A 698 0.99 -35.58 16.77
CA ARG A 698 1.24 -36.58 17.82
C ARG A 698 0.21 -36.48 18.94
N LEU A 699 -0.49 -35.35 19.09
CA LEU A 699 -1.52 -35.18 20.11
C LEU A 699 -2.54 -36.33 20.07
N PHE A 700 -2.98 -36.75 18.89
CA PHE A 700 -4.01 -37.78 18.78
C PHE A 700 -3.55 -39.15 19.30
N ALA A 701 -2.31 -39.53 18.99
CA ALA A 701 -1.70 -40.75 19.53
C ALA A 701 -1.50 -40.64 21.05
N GLU A 702 -1.01 -39.48 21.52
CA GLU A 702 -0.82 -39.22 22.94
C GLU A 702 -2.15 -39.26 23.72
N MET A 703 -3.23 -38.72 23.15
CA MET A 703 -4.58 -38.77 23.72
C MET A 703 -5.16 -40.17 23.72
N ALA A 704 -4.96 -40.93 22.64
CA ALA A 704 -5.39 -42.32 22.56
C ALA A 704 -4.72 -43.18 23.64
N ALA A 705 -3.41 -42.98 23.86
CA ALA A 705 -2.64 -43.70 24.87
C ALA A 705 -3.11 -43.40 26.31
N ASN A 706 -3.44 -42.14 26.61
CA ASN A 706 -4.01 -41.75 27.91
C ASN A 706 -5.45 -42.25 28.11
N GLY A 707 -6.17 -42.53 27.03
CA GLY A 707 -7.59 -42.88 27.05
C GLY A 707 -8.51 -41.68 27.26
N LYS A 708 -9.74 -41.76 26.76
CA LYS A 708 -10.70 -40.64 26.76
C LYS A 708 -11.05 -40.12 28.16
N ASP A 709 -10.98 -40.96 29.19
CA ASP A 709 -11.38 -40.61 30.56
C ASP A 709 -10.40 -39.63 31.21
N ALA A 710 -9.12 -39.65 30.79
CA ALA A 710 -8.11 -38.69 31.23
C ALA A 710 -8.45 -37.24 30.83
N TYR A 711 -9.29 -37.06 29.81
CA TYR A 711 -9.72 -35.76 29.29
C TYR A 711 -11.11 -35.37 29.80
N GLY A 712 -11.47 -35.79 31.02
CA GLY A 712 -12.69 -35.36 31.69
C GLY A 712 -12.79 -33.84 31.75
N GLY A 713 -13.91 -33.29 31.29
CA GLY A 713 -14.11 -31.84 31.18
C GLY A 713 -13.61 -31.21 29.88
N VAL A 714 -13.12 -32.01 28.91
CA VAL A 714 -12.90 -31.62 27.52
C VAL A 714 -13.93 -32.34 26.66
N ASP A 715 -14.83 -31.59 26.02
CA ASP A 715 -15.91 -32.13 25.19
C ASP A 715 -15.76 -31.73 23.71
N VAL A 716 -15.46 -30.46 23.46
CA VAL A 716 -15.19 -29.91 22.14
C VAL A 716 -13.91 -29.09 22.23
N PHE A 717 -13.00 -29.27 21.28
CA PHE A 717 -11.83 -28.41 21.20
C PHE A 717 -11.34 -28.12 19.79
N ALA A 718 -10.61 -27.03 19.61
CA ALA A 718 -9.95 -26.67 18.35
C ALA A 718 -8.46 -26.38 18.58
N PRO A 719 -7.60 -26.57 17.56
CA PRO A 719 -6.23 -26.09 17.60
C PRO A 719 -6.15 -24.56 17.73
N ILE A 720 -4.97 -24.04 18.08
CA ILE A 720 -4.68 -22.61 17.96
C ILE A 720 -4.74 -22.22 16.48
N TYR A 721 -5.48 -21.17 16.15
CA TYR A 721 -5.41 -20.57 14.82
C TYR A 721 -4.28 -19.56 14.76
N GLY A 722 -3.19 -19.92 14.08
CA GLY A 722 -1.94 -19.20 14.19
C GLY A 722 -1.98 -17.73 13.70
N ARG A 723 -2.95 -17.38 12.86
CA ARG A 723 -3.18 -16.00 12.38
C ARG A 723 -3.88 -15.10 13.41
N LYS A 724 -4.68 -15.64 14.34
CA LYS A 724 -5.43 -14.84 15.34
C LYS A 724 -4.80 -14.80 16.72
N ALA A 725 -4.01 -15.81 17.08
CA ALA A 725 -3.41 -15.91 18.40
C ALA A 725 -1.89 -15.86 18.28
N PRO A 726 -1.18 -14.93 18.93
CA PRO A 726 0.28 -15.00 19.02
C PRO A 726 0.68 -16.05 20.07
N PHE A 727 1.08 -17.25 19.64
CA PHE A 727 1.38 -18.38 20.52
C PHE A 727 2.89 -18.69 20.65
N SER A 728 3.73 -18.26 19.70
CA SER A 728 5.15 -18.63 19.65
C SER A 728 5.92 -18.26 20.92
N LYS A 729 5.63 -17.12 21.55
CA LYS A 729 6.27 -16.72 22.81
C LYS A 729 5.88 -17.65 23.96
N GLU A 730 4.60 -18.01 24.05
CA GLU A 730 4.07 -18.82 25.15
C GLU A 730 4.52 -20.28 25.05
N LEU A 731 4.56 -20.85 23.84
CA LEU A 731 5.02 -22.22 23.62
C LEU A 731 6.55 -22.39 23.78
N ASN A 732 7.33 -21.33 23.55
CA ASN A 732 8.80 -21.38 23.62
C ASN A 732 9.39 -20.89 24.96
N THR A 733 8.56 -20.54 25.94
CA THR A 733 9.07 -20.08 27.24
C THR A 733 9.69 -21.27 28.02
N PRO A 734 10.84 -21.11 28.71
CA PRO A 734 11.38 -22.13 29.59
C PRO A 734 10.37 -22.56 30.66
N GLY A 735 10.20 -23.88 30.85
CA GLY A 735 9.22 -24.41 31.80
C GLY A 735 7.76 -24.29 31.34
N ASN A 736 7.51 -24.11 30.03
CA ASN A 736 6.15 -24.09 29.52
C ASN A 736 5.43 -25.43 29.83
N PRO A 737 4.14 -25.39 30.20
CA PRO A 737 3.40 -26.58 30.62
C PRO A 737 3.13 -27.55 29.46
N TYR A 738 3.22 -27.06 28.22
CA TYR A 738 2.86 -27.79 27.02
C TYR A 738 3.82 -28.95 26.74
N THR A 739 5.07 -28.87 27.22
CA THR A 739 6.11 -29.89 27.03
C THR A 739 5.69 -31.21 27.66
N ASN A 740 5.18 -31.13 28.89
CA ASN A 740 4.86 -32.30 29.70
C ASN A 740 3.35 -32.55 29.78
N ASN A 741 2.50 -31.62 29.34
CA ASN A 741 1.05 -31.73 29.44
C ASN A 741 0.35 -31.36 28.13
N HIS A 742 -0.81 -31.96 27.89
CA HIS A 742 -1.83 -31.43 27.01
C HIS A 742 -2.62 -30.35 27.75
N VAL A 743 -2.63 -29.14 27.20
CA VAL A 743 -3.24 -27.98 27.83
C VAL A 743 -4.42 -27.50 27.01
N PHE A 744 -5.59 -27.49 27.63
CA PHE A 744 -6.83 -26.99 27.06
C PHE A 744 -7.27 -25.75 27.83
N LYS A 745 -7.62 -24.68 27.12
CA LYS A 745 -8.12 -23.44 27.73
C LYS A 745 -9.54 -23.17 27.22
N LYS A 746 -10.44 -22.71 28.08
CA LYS A 746 -11.80 -22.30 27.70
C LYS A 746 -11.77 -21.37 26.49
N SER A 747 -12.57 -21.69 25.48
CA SER A 747 -12.82 -20.78 24.36
C SER A 747 -14.24 -20.97 23.82
N THR A 748 -14.94 -19.86 23.64
CA THR A 748 -16.25 -19.79 22.97
C THR A 748 -16.12 -19.27 21.54
N ASP A 749 -14.90 -19.15 21.04
CA ASP A 749 -14.56 -18.65 19.70
C ASP A 749 -13.60 -19.64 19.03
N LEU A 750 -14.11 -20.85 18.79
CA LEU A 750 -13.35 -21.88 18.09
C LEU A 750 -13.35 -21.59 16.59
N LYS A 751 -12.23 -21.91 15.94
CA LYS A 751 -12.09 -21.83 14.49
C LYS A 751 -12.80 -23.03 13.85
N GLY A 752 -13.79 -22.79 13.00
CA GLY A 752 -14.66 -23.84 12.44
C GLY A 752 -14.03 -24.84 11.47
N SER A 753 -12.89 -24.51 10.86
CA SER A 753 -12.24 -25.35 9.84
C SER A 753 -11.62 -26.64 10.38
N MET A 754 -11.37 -26.71 11.69
CA MET A 754 -11.02 -27.95 12.37
C MET A 754 -11.47 -27.91 13.82
N ILE A 755 -12.37 -28.82 14.19
CA ILE A 755 -12.81 -29.04 15.57
C ILE A 755 -12.77 -30.52 15.90
N VAL A 756 -12.47 -30.83 17.15
CA VAL A 756 -12.49 -32.19 17.69
C VAL A 756 -13.66 -32.28 18.66
N VAL A 757 -14.51 -33.28 18.47
CA VAL A 757 -15.78 -33.45 19.17
C VAL A 757 -15.80 -34.83 19.81
N ARG A 758 -16.13 -34.91 21.09
CA ARG A 758 -16.36 -36.17 21.80
C ARG A 758 -17.61 -36.85 21.26
N ASN A 759 -17.59 -38.18 21.14
CA ASN A 759 -18.76 -38.94 20.71
C ASN A 759 -19.81 -39.01 21.83
N PHE A 760 -20.68 -38.01 21.89
CA PHE A 760 -21.71 -37.88 22.94
C PHE A 760 -22.69 -39.05 22.95
N GLU A 761 -23.08 -39.60 21.80
CA GLU A 761 -24.00 -40.75 21.77
C GLU A 761 -23.40 -41.99 22.42
N LYS A 762 -22.11 -42.27 22.15
CA LYS A 762 -21.38 -43.36 22.79
C LYS A 762 -21.29 -43.21 24.32
N GLU A 763 -21.41 -41.98 24.83
CA GLU A 763 -21.43 -41.67 26.26
C GLU A 763 -22.85 -41.54 26.85
N GLY A 764 -23.90 -41.79 26.07
CA GLY A 764 -25.29 -41.61 26.50
C GLY A 764 -25.66 -40.14 26.75
N ARG A 765 -24.91 -39.20 26.16
CA ARG A 765 -25.13 -37.75 26.24
C ARG A 765 -25.85 -37.26 25.00
N LYS A 766 -26.54 -36.11 25.12
CA LYS A 766 -27.26 -35.51 24.00
C LYS A 766 -26.30 -35.16 22.85
N PRO A 767 -26.59 -35.56 21.60
CA PRO A 767 -25.76 -35.21 20.45
C PRO A 767 -25.63 -33.70 20.27
N LEU A 768 -24.44 -33.23 19.91
CA LEU A 768 -24.22 -31.85 19.51
C LEU A 768 -24.48 -31.73 18.00
N LEU A 769 -25.71 -31.33 17.65
CA LEU A 769 -26.11 -31.11 16.27
C LEU A 769 -26.66 -29.68 16.12
N PRO A 770 -26.17 -28.90 15.15
CA PRO A 770 -26.78 -27.64 14.81
C PRO A 770 -28.13 -27.87 14.11
N ASP A 771 -29.06 -26.95 14.32
CA ASP A 771 -30.35 -26.92 13.63
C ASP A 771 -30.17 -26.81 12.10
N PRO A 772 -30.73 -27.77 11.32
CA PRO A 772 -30.69 -27.72 9.86
C PRO A 772 -31.32 -26.47 9.24
N SER A 773 -32.17 -25.76 9.99
CA SER A 773 -32.79 -24.51 9.55
C SER A 773 -31.82 -23.32 9.57
N PHE A 774 -30.66 -23.44 10.23
CA PHE A 774 -29.59 -22.42 10.25
C PHE A 774 -28.78 -22.46 8.94
N ARG A 775 -29.33 -21.90 7.86
CA ARG A 775 -28.73 -21.89 6.52
C ARG A 775 -27.95 -20.61 6.20
N THR A 776 -27.42 -19.93 7.23
CA THR A 776 -26.65 -18.68 7.12
C THR A 776 -25.21 -18.86 7.58
N HIS A 777 -24.38 -17.84 7.37
CA HIS A 777 -23.00 -17.78 7.87
C HIS A 777 -22.93 -17.74 9.41
N GLY A 778 -21.84 -18.26 9.99
CA GLY A 778 -21.61 -18.29 11.45
C GLY A 778 -22.01 -19.60 12.12
N GLU A 779 -22.03 -20.69 11.36
CA GLU A 779 -22.41 -22.03 11.83
C GLU A 779 -21.39 -22.64 12.80
N ASP A 780 -20.12 -22.27 12.69
CA ASP A 780 -19.07 -22.64 13.65
C ASP A 780 -19.35 -22.03 15.03
N THR A 781 -19.69 -20.74 15.05
CA THR A 781 -20.12 -20.00 16.23
C THR A 781 -21.41 -20.59 16.78
N TYR A 782 -22.35 -20.97 15.90
CA TYR A 782 -23.57 -21.64 16.31
C TYR A 782 -23.26 -22.95 17.06
N LEU A 783 -22.42 -23.81 16.49
CA LEU A 783 -22.07 -25.10 17.08
C LEU A 783 -21.43 -24.93 18.47
N VAL A 784 -20.53 -23.97 18.64
CA VAL A 784 -19.88 -23.68 19.92
C VAL A 784 -20.88 -23.16 20.96
N LEU A 785 -21.75 -22.22 20.59
CA LEU A 785 -22.79 -21.72 21.50
C LEU A 785 -23.78 -22.83 21.87
N GLN A 786 -24.15 -23.68 20.91
CA GLN A 786 -25.00 -24.84 21.15
C GLN A 786 -24.34 -25.81 22.14
N ALA A 787 -23.04 -26.11 21.98
CA ALA A 787 -22.31 -26.97 22.91
C ALA A 787 -22.33 -26.40 24.34
N VAL A 788 -21.99 -25.12 24.50
CA VAL A 788 -21.95 -24.46 25.81
C VAL A 788 -23.36 -24.40 26.44
N SER A 789 -24.39 -24.14 25.64
CA SER A 789 -25.80 -24.12 26.11
C SER A 789 -26.31 -25.48 26.57
N LEU A 790 -25.77 -26.58 26.02
CA LEU A 790 -26.08 -27.96 26.43
C LEU A 790 -25.27 -28.41 27.65
N GLY A 791 -24.45 -27.53 28.21
CA GLY A 791 -23.60 -27.83 29.36
C GLY A 791 -22.23 -28.39 28.99
N TYR A 792 -21.88 -28.50 27.71
CA TYR A 792 -20.58 -28.99 27.27
C TYR A 792 -19.49 -27.93 27.37
N SER A 793 -18.24 -28.40 27.45
CA SER A 793 -17.05 -27.57 27.44
C SER A 793 -16.55 -27.37 26.01
N SER A 794 -16.14 -26.14 25.71
CA SER A 794 -15.51 -25.77 24.45
C SER A 794 -14.16 -25.14 24.76
N MET A 795 -13.09 -25.70 24.18
CA MET A 795 -11.72 -25.35 24.54
C MET A 795 -10.80 -25.17 23.34
N THR A 796 -9.75 -24.36 23.48
CA THR A 796 -8.62 -24.35 22.56
C THR A 796 -7.54 -25.27 23.12
N CYS A 797 -7.07 -26.22 22.30
CA CYS A 797 -5.93 -27.05 22.61
C CYS A 797 -4.64 -26.32 22.22
N TRP A 798 -3.76 -26.09 23.18
CA TRP A 798 -2.52 -25.34 22.98
C TRP A 798 -1.34 -26.18 22.48
N ASN A 799 -1.57 -27.48 22.27
CA ASN A 799 -0.58 -28.42 21.77
C ASN A 799 -0.66 -28.63 20.25
N MET A 800 -1.59 -27.97 19.56
CA MET A 800 -1.77 -28.03 18.10
C MET A 800 -1.99 -26.63 17.52
N VAL A 801 -1.44 -26.40 16.33
CA VAL A 801 -1.60 -25.16 15.57
C VAL A 801 -2.13 -25.50 14.19
N LEU A 802 -3.24 -24.86 13.82
CA LEU A 802 -3.88 -25.01 12.52
C LEU A 802 -3.12 -24.24 11.45
N GLU A 803 -2.87 -24.90 10.33
CA GLU A 803 -2.41 -24.31 9.08
C GLU A 803 -3.50 -24.53 8.02
N GLU A 804 -4.22 -23.46 7.67
CA GLU A 804 -5.20 -23.47 6.59
C GLU A 804 -4.48 -23.33 5.24
N LEU A 805 -4.81 -24.21 4.31
CA LEU A 805 -4.28 -24.16 2.95
C LEU A 805 -4.95 -23.03 2.17
N SER A 806 -4.22 -22.44 1.21
CA SER A 806 -4.51 -21.12 0.61
C SER A 806 -5.67 -21.06 -0.39
N GLY A 807 -6.82 -21.65 -0.06
CA GLY A 807 -8.06 -21.45 -0.82
C GLY A 807 -8.71 -20.10 -0.49
N GLU A 808 -9.11 -19.34 -1.50
CA GLU A 808 -10.02 -18.20 -1.32
C GLU A 808 -11.38 -18.69 -0.79
N SER A 809 -12.01 -17.91 0.10
CA SER A 809 -13.35 -18.23 0.61
C SER A 809 -14.41 -18.00 -0.47
N THR A 810 -15.05 -19.07 -0.94
CA THR A 810 -16.06 -19.02 -2.02
C THR A 810 -17.44 -18.54 -1.56
N PHE A 811 -17.61 -18.22 -0.27
CA PHE A 811 -18.93 -18.03 0.33
C PHE A 811 -19.37 -16.55 0.44
N ALA A 812 -18.51 -15.60 0.06
CA ALA A 812 -18.83 -14.17 0.02
C ALA A 812 -18.07 -13.45 -1.11
N ASN A 813 -18.75 -12.52 -1.79
CA ASN A 813 -18.17 -11.70 -2.85
C ASN A 813 -17.42 -10.48 -2.27
N GLY A 814 -16.47 -10.74 -1.37
CA GLY A 814 -15.71 -9.73 -0.63
C GLY A 814 -16.16 -9.51 0.83
N ASP A 815 -15.39 -8.69 1.55
CA ASP A 815 -15.52 -8.53 3.00
C ASP A 815 -16.80 -7.83 3.47
N ASP A 816 -17.38 -6.95 2.65
CA ASP A 816 -18.67 -6.31 2.96
C ASP A 816 -19.82 -7.31 2.91
N ASP A 817 -19.82 -8.20 1.91
CA ASP A 817 -20.80 -9.28 1.80
C ASP A 817 -20.62 -10.28 2.93
N ARG A 818 -19.37 -10.61 3.28
CA ARG A 818 -19.05 -11.46 4.44
C ARG A 818 -19.53 -10.84 5.74
N THR A 819 -19.27 -9.55 5.97
CA THR A 819 -19.68 -8.83 7.19
C THR A 819 -21.20 -8.76 7.32
N LYS A 820 -21.91 -8.49 6.22
CA LYS A 820 -23.38 -8.48 6.20
C LYS A 820 -23.95 -9.88 6.48
N LYS A 821 -23.41 -10.92 5.85
CA LYS A 821 -23.83 -12.31 6.06
C LYS A 821 -23.54 -12.80 7.48
N MET A 822 -22.37 -12.46 8.03
CA MET A 822 -22.01 -12.75 9.43
C MET A 822 -22.92 -12.02 10.42
N ARG A 823 -23.23 -10.75 10.19
CA ARG A 823 -24.17 -9.99 11.03
C ARG A 823 -25.54 -10.68 11.06
N LYS A 824 -26.09 -11.03 9.89
CA LYS A 824 -27.37 -11.73 9.79
C LYS A 824 -27.36 -13.07 10.54
N GLY A 825 -26.26 -13.83 10.43
CA GLY A 825 -26.09 -15.06 11.19
C GLY A 825 -26.07 -14.82 12.70
N HIS A 826 -25.31 -13.83 13.16
CA HIS A 826 -25.23 -13.48 14.58
C HIS A 826 -26.54 -12.93 15.15
N GLU A 827 -27.32 -12.20 14.36
CA GLU A 827 -28.68 -11.78 14.74
C GLU A 827 -29.58 -12.99 15.01
N LEU A 828 -29.57 -14.00 14.14
CA LEU A 828 -30.29 -15.26 14.36
C LEU A 828 -29.79 -16.02 15.60
N LEU A 829 -28.48 -15.98 15.89
CA LEU A 829 -27.94 -16.56 17.13
C LEU A 829 -28.41 -15.81 18.37
N VAL A 830 -28.53 -14.48 18.30
CA VAL A 830 -29.09 -13.66 19.38
C VAL A 830 -30.59 -13.92 19.56
N GLU A 831 -31.34 -14.14 18.49
CA GLU A 831 -32.74 -14.59 18.61
C GLU A 831 -32.83 -15.93 19.35
N LYS A 832 -31.94 -16.87 19.03
CA LYS A 832 -31.93 -18.22 19.62
C LYS A 832 -31.43 -18.27 21.06
N PHE A 833 -30.34 -17.57 21.36
CA PHE A 833 -29.63 -17.63 22.65
C PHE A 833 -29.77 -16.34 23.48
N GLY A 834 -30.56 -15.38 23.03
CA GLY A 834 -30.75 -14.10 23.72
C GLY A 834 -31.33 -14.27 25.11
N GLN A 835 -32.23 -15.23 25.32
CA GLN A 835 -32.74 -15.56 26.66
C GLN A 835 -31.64 -16.05 27.62
N LEU A 836 -30.54 -16.58 27.08
CA LEU A 836 -29.38 -17.01 27.85
C LEU A 836 -28.32 -15.90 28.02
N GLY A 837 -28.59 -14.67 27.58
CA GLY A 837 -27.68 -13.53 27.72
C GLY A 837 -26.76 -13.28 26.52
N LEU A 838 -27.00 -13.90 25.36
CA LEU A 838 -26.26 -13.56 24.14
C LEU A 838 -26.75 -12.22 23.56
N ARG A 839 -25.85 -11.32 23.19
CA ARG A 839 -26.19 -10.00 22.61
C ARG A 839 -25.32 -9.67 21.41
N MET A 840 -25.76 -8.70 20.60
CA MET A 840 -24.90 -8.04 19.62
C MET A 840 -24.07 -6.95 20.31
N LYS A 841 -22.81 -6.76 19.89
CA LYS A 841 -22.05 -5.55 20.26
C LYS A 841 -22.58 -4.33 19.51
N ALA A 842 -22.71 -3.20 20.20
CA ALA A 842 -23.22 -1.96 19.61
C ALA A 842 -22.37 -1.53 18.39
N GLY A 843 -23.03 -1.23 17.26
CA GLY A 843 -22.37 -0.80 16.03
C GLY A 843 -21.48 -1.86 15.34
N SER A 844 -21.48 -3.10 15.81
CA SER A 844 -20.58 -4.16 15.34
C SER A 844 -21.35 -5.35 14.75
N HIS A 845 -20.68 -6.14 13.91
CA HIS A 845 -21.20 -7.43 13.47
C HIS A 845 -20.87 -8.56 14.46
N SER A 846 -20.14 -8.31 15.54
CA SER A 846 -19.70 -9.32 16.51
C SER A 846 -20.67 -9.51 17.69
N LEU A 847 -20.61 -10.68 18.32
CA LEU A 847 -21.39 -11.02 19.52
C LEU A 847 -20.71 -10.53 20.81
N ASP A 848 -21.52 -10.11 21.77
CA ASP A 848 -21.16 -10.04 23.18
C ASP A 848 -21.62 -11.33 23.88
N LYS A 849 -20.64 -12.12 24.31
CA LYS A 849 -20.82 -13.45 24.92
C LYS A 849 -20.72 -13.41 26.45
N LYS A 850 -20.51 -12.24 27.08
CA LYS A 850 -20.17 -12.16 28.52
C LYS A 850 -21.25 -12.73 29.44
N GLU A 851 -22.50 -12.30 29.28
CA GLU A 851 -23.62 -12.80 30.08
C GLU A 851 -23.95 -14.26 29.74
N PHE A 852 -23.93 -14.60 28.44
CA PHE A 852 -24.08 -15.98 27.96
C PHE A 852 -23.08 -16.94 28.62
N GLU A 853 -21.81 -16.56 28.65
CA GLU A 853 -20.78 -17.36 29.29
C GLU A 853 -20.96 -17.45 30.80
N ALA A 854 -21.37 -16.38 31.47
CA ALA A 854 -21.63 -16.41 32.90
C ALA A 854 -22.78 -17.39 33.22
N ALA A 855 -23.84 -17.40 32.42
CA ALA A 855 -24.99 -18.27 32.59
C ALA A 855 -24.70 -19.75 32.25
N CYS A 856 -24.04 -20.00 31.12
CA CYS A 856 -23.94 -21.36 30.56
C CYS A 856 -22.61 -22.08 30.87
N TRP A 857 -21.53 -21.33 31.15
CA TRP A 857 -20.25 -21.94 31.54
C TRP A 857 -20.23 -22.32 33.02
N GLY A 858 -20.82 -21.49 33.88
CA GLY A 858 -20.90 -21.73 35.32
C GLY A 858 -19.54 -22.00 35.96
N ALA A 859 -19.49 -23.02 36.83
CA ALA A 859 -18.31 -23.40 37.61
C ALA A 859 -17.33 -24.36 36.88
N LYS A 860 -17.53 -24.63 35.58
CA LYS A 860 -16.64 -25.52 34.82
C LYS A 860 -15.19 -24.99 34.77
N PRO A 861 -14.16 -25.85 34.87
CA PRO A 861 -12.77 -25.44 34.77
C PRO A 861 -12.50 -24.62 33.50
N LYS A 862 -11.74 -23.54 33.62
CA LYS A 862 -11.33 -22.71 32.48
C LYS A 862 -10.02 -23.19 31.83
N ARG A 863 -9.33 -24.10 32.47
CA ARG A 863 -8.07 -24.70 32.02
C ARG A 863 -8.03 -26.14 32.50
N ILE A 864 -7.64 -27.05 31.61
CA ILE A 864 -7.45 -28.47 31.90
C ILE A 864 -6.04 -28.83 31.42
N GLU A 865 -5.30 -29.52 32.28
CA GLU A 865 -3.96 -30.02 31.99
C GLU A 865 -3.95 -31.52 32.24
N VAL A 866 -3.55 -32.27 31.22
CA VAL A 866 -3.42 -33.73 31.29
C VAL A 866 -1.97 -34.06 31.00
N ALA A 867 -1.31 -34.82 31.87
CA ALA A 867 0.07 -35.22 31.63
C ALA A 867 0.16 -36.06 30.34
N LYS A 868 1.20 -35.84 29.55
CA LYS A 868 1.45 -36.67 28.36
C LYS A 868 1.81 -38.10 28.79
N PRO A 869 1.49 -39.11 27.96
CA PRO A 869 1.98 -40.46 28.18
C PRO A 869 3.51 -40.46 28.17
N LEU A 870 4.11 -41.27 29.05
CA LEU A 870 5.57 -41.44 29.19
C LEU A 870 6.21 -42.13 28.00
#